data_AF-A0A5N5IFD0-F1
#
_entry.id   AF-A0A5N5IFD0-F1
#
_cell.length_a   1.000
_cell.length_b   1.000
_cell.length_c   1.000
_cell.angle_alpha   90.00
_cell.angle_beta   90.00
_cell.angle_gamma   90.00
#
_symmetry.space_group_name_H-M   'P 1'
#
loop_
_entity.id
_entity.type
_entity.pdbx_description
1 polymer ?
#
loop_
_entity_poly.entity_id
_entity_poly.type
_entity_poly.pdbx_seq_one_letter_code
_entity_poly.pdbx_strand_id
1 'polypeptide(L)'
;MQRASSILCSSNPLPALPPTSHRLVAPFQTRPTRPDSVPSPLRLPLARLHNYRLALPPLHSTVTEEIVETATAELGFTQVGYISNVHGLQGEVRVKPSTEFPELRFSKPGKRWLRQQVSGREIIQEVELVEGRGHPGQKSWILRLGGIETVDEARQLIGSALLVREEDRPQLEEGEIYTRDLVGMKVILKETGEPVGSVVNVFNSGASDLLQVMLDTSLDIVDSTGKPKPAGTRLYGHLVWIPFVEEIVPNVDMNRKEMQITPPKGLLELNLRFDERSKKERRQLEWKERKKLQKRLIAAKKKLCDLEQKHVFDGLRFGEKAQRSLLADQIVGVNSKLLQQALENVQIPSKRWNVTEMINALKARETTSTLEISEKCLVSSASKDKLGTHLHLQEKGLDLISKGKVAIALVVNDNGNQQGPQLASNPDLENSDGTEIIVSSSLQTLLCDDQRFVKMEDRVSVPLVLVCSAMTVQSLRTHFSENDYFGFVPEKVWFLEEEKLPVVSNSVEEEKKHKILMKSPWEILQLPVGSGGVFSLLSSNNVPENLSEMGVEYIEVCSTNPGHVGVNSLLLGFVNSWKSDIGIQIFKGGKDYEESFDFIFSTNLMTMLTKQIDKLQFYATPKQNSHVEMAGKEWVDVTPSSPNSYEFGCSIYSALKACPSNKLCIMEVTE
;
A
#
# COMPACT_ATOMS: atom_id res chain seq x y z
N MET A 1 12.00 -46.89 -22.08
CA MET A 1 13.21 -47.71 -22.37
C MET A 1 14.42 -47.01 -21.77
N GLN A 2 15.19 -47.77 -20.98
CA GLN A 2 16.62 -47.63 -20.57
C GLN A 2 17.16 -46.22 -20.24
N ARG A 3 17.36 -45.81 -18.97
CA ARG A 3 18.38 -46.18 -17.93
C ARG A 3 19.82 -45.70 -18.19
N ALA A 4 20.35 -45.10 -17.11
CA ALA A 4 21.71 -45.13 -16.55
C ALA A 4 22.71 -44.08 -17.06
N SER A 5 23.14 -43.08 -16.25
CA SER A 5 24.04 -43.09 -15.05
C SER A 5 25.53 -43.30 -15.43
N SER A 6 26.57 -42.72 -14.84
CA SER A 6 26.85 -42.23 -13.47
C SER A 6 28.23 -41.50 -13.47
N ILE A 7 28.46 -40.40 -12.73
CA ILE A 7 28.96 -40.23 -11.33
C ILE A 7 30.45 -40.61 -11.11
N LEU A 8 31.18 -39.76 -10.35
CA LEU A 8 31.94 -40.05 -9.10
C LEU A 8 33.22 -39.20 -9.00
N CYS A 9 33.74 -38.80 -7.84
CA CYS A 9 33.29 -38.48 -6.48
C CYS A 9 34.56 -38.39 -5.64
N SER A 10 34.58 -37.54 -4.61
CA SER A 10 35.08 -37.84 -3.25
C SER A 10 35.14 -36.55 -2.42
N SER A 11 35.02 -36.52 -1.09
CA SER A 11 34.16 -37.19 -0.10
C SER A 11 34.66 -36.67 1.27
N ASN A 12 33.81 -35.98 2.04
CA ASN A 12 33.57 -35.96 3.52
C ASN A 12 34.75 -36.17 4.55
N PRO A 13 34.59 -35.99 5.90
CA PRO A 13 33.44 -35.55 6.73
C PRO A 13 33.80 -34.53 7.87
N LEU A 14 32.79 -34.06 8.62
CA LEU A 14 32.88 -33.52 10.01
C LEU A 14 32.80 -34.66 11.05
N PRO A 15 33.28 -34.53 12.31
CA PRO A 15 32.37 -34.18 13.43
C PRO A 15 32.96 -33.52 14.73
N ALA A 16 32.06 -32.88 15.49
CA ALA A 16 31.88 -32.81 16.98
C ALA A 16 32.90 -32.16 17.98
N LEU A 17 32.32 -31.39 18.93
CA LEU A 17 32.80 -30.90 20.28
C LEU A 17 32.81 -32.05 21.34
N PRO A 18 33.15 -31.93 22.67
CA PRO A 18 33.36 -30.77 23.62
C PRO A 18 34.52 -31.04 24.67
N PRO A 19 34.57 -30.67 26.00
CA PRO A 19 33.89 -29.67 26.88
C PRO A 19 34.80 -28.87 27.90
N THR A 20 34.14 -28.14 28.83
CA THR A 20 34.44 -27.82 30.27
C THR A 20 35.07 -26.48 30.76
N SER A 21 34.20 -25.71 31.45
CA SER A 21 34.30 -25.01 32.76
C SER A 21 35.49 -24.09 33.13
N HIS A 22 35.21 -22.84 33.54
CA HIS A 22 35.00 -22.50 34.96
C HIS A 22 34.52 -21.04 35.18
N ARG A 23 33.67 -20.96 36.20
CA ARG A 23 32.98 -19.88 36.90
C ARG A 23 33.94 -18.87 37.58
N LEU A 24 33.46 -17.64 37.82
CA LEU A 24 33.58 -16.77 39.04
C LEU A 24 33.93 -15.30 38.67
N VAL A 25 32.98 -14.35 38.79
CA VAL A 25 32.61 -13.53 39.97
C VAL A 25 33.21 -12.11 39.88
N ALA A 26 32.32 -11.11 39.94
CA ALA A 26 32.61 -9.69 40.13
C ALA A 26 33.17 -9.41 41.54
N PRO A 27 33.71 -8.21 41.81
CA PRO A 27 32.83 -7.28 42.53
C PRO A 27 33.01 -5.79 42.22
N PHE A 28 31.96 -5.09 42.65
CA PHE A 28 31.78 -3.66 42.89
C PHE A 28 32.96 -2.93 43.54
N GLN A 29 33.01 -1.61 43.29
CA GLN A 29 33.07 -0.46 44.23
C GLN A 29 33.57 0.76 43.42
N THR A 30 33.34 2.05 43.67
CA THR A 30 32.43 2.91 44.45
C THR A 30 32.72 4.35 43.97
N ARG A 31 31.81 5.28 44.28
CA ARG A 31 31.92 6.73 43.99
C ARG A 31 33.04 7.41 44.81
N PRO A 32 33.46 8.63 44.45
CA PRO A 32 33.11 9.76 45.32
C PRO A 32 32.70 11.05 44.59
N THR A 33 32.48 12.07 45.40
CA THR A 33 31.54 13.21 45.35
C THR A 33 32.09 14.55 44.82
N ARG A 34 31.13 15.44 44.50
CA ARG A 34 31.08 16.88 44.12
C ARG A 34 32.00 17.87 44.89
N PRO A 35 32.25 19.13 44.39
CA PRO A 35 31.27 20.25 44.48
C PRO A 35 31.20 21.29 43.34
N ASP A 36 29.98 21.84 43.23
CA ASP A 36 29.44 23.16 42.83
C ASP A 36 30.26 24.21 42.04
N SER A 37 29.66 24.72 40.95
CA SER A 37 29.31 26.16 40.76
C SER A 37 28.70 26.45 39.37
N VAL A 38 27.66 27.27 39.36
CA VAL A 38 26.90 27.86 38.22
C VAL A 38 27.39 29.32 38.13
N PRO A 39 27.54 30.01 36.96
CA PRO A 39 26.39 30.40 36.13
C PRO A 39 26.61 30.59 34.60
N SER A 40 25.54 30.41 33.82
CA SER A 40 25.31 31.08 32.52
C SER A 40 24.80 32.52 32.77
N PRO A 41 24.57 33.45 31.80
CA PRO A 41 24.54 33.29 30.33
C PRO A 41 25.16 34.49 29.54
N LEU A 42 25.54 34.31 28.27
CA LEU A 42 25.58 35.43 27.32
C LEU A 42 25.15 34.99 25.91
N ARG A 43 24.05 35.60 25.47
CA ARG A 43 23.59 35.73 24.09
C ARG A 43 24.56 36.62 23.31
N LEU A 44 24.69 36.41 22.00
CA LEU A 44 24.44 37.39 20.90
C LEU A 44 24.88 36.79 19.53
N PRO A 45 24.46 37.39 18.40
CA PRO A 45 24.02 36.70 17.18
C PRO A 45 25.03 36.82 16.03
N LEU A 46 24.86 36.04 14.97
CA LEU A 46 25.51 36.32 13.69
C LEU A 46 24.48 36.51 12.59
N ALA A 47 24.38 37.77 12.19
CA ALA A 47 23.68 38.24 11.01
C ALA A 47 24.57 38.08 9.76
N ARG A 48 23.88 37.93 8.62
CA ARG A 48 24.22 38.35 7.24
C ARG A 48 25.65 38.80 6.97
N LEU A 49 26.31 38.15 6.01
CA LEU A 49 27.14 38.85 5.03
C LEU A 49 26.82 38.34 3.61
N HIS A 50 26.39 39.30 2.79
CA HIS A 50 26.21 39.22 1.35
C HIS A 50 27.42 39.90 0.68
N ASN A 51 27.73 39.39 -0.52
CA ASN A 51 28.43 40.04 -1.64
C ASN A 51 29.93 40.33 -1.49
N TYR A 52 30.71 39.87 -2.48
CA TYR A 52 31.31 40.74 -3.50
C TYR A 52 31.58 39.95 -4.80
N ARG A 53 30.83 40.29 -5.85
CA ARG A 53 31.24 40.15 -7.26
C ARG A 53 32.08 41.37 -7.60
N LEU A 54 33.22 41.18 -8.26
CA LEU A 54 33.89 42.24 -9.00
C LEU A 54 34.17 41.75 -10.42
N ALA A 55 33.67 42.54 -11.37
CA ALA A 55 33.87 42.46 -12.80
C ALA A 55 34.88 43.54 -13.22
N LEU A 56 35.65 43.30 -14.28
CA LEU A 56 36.30 44.34 -15.10
C LEU A 56 36.48 43.85 -16.57
N PRO A 57 36.12 44.67 -17.58
CA PRO A 57 36.61 44.66 -18.98
C PRO A 57 37.61 45.84 -19.20
N PRO A 58 38.04 46.32 -20.41
CA PRO A 58 37.97 45.83 -21.82
C PRO A 58 39.31 45.92 -22.66
N LEU A 59 39.28 45.30 -23.87
CA LEU A 59 39.90 45.63 -25.19
C LEU A 59 41.41 45.92 -25.39
N HIS A 60 42.06 45.14 -26.28
CA HIS A 60 42.77 45.64 -27.48
C HIS A 60 42.92 44.52 -28.55
N SER A 61 42.82 44.92 -29.82
CA SER A 61 42.76 44.11 -31.05
C SER A 61 44.11 43.84 -31.72
N THR A 62 44.25 42.69 -32.39
CA THR A 62 44.91 42.45 -33.71
C THR A 62 44.53 41.01 -34.12
N VAL A 63 43.74 40.74 -35.18
CA VAL A 63 44.17 40.54 -36.60
C VAL A 63 45.31 39.51 -36.67
N THR A 64 45.27 38.35 -37.33
CA THR A 64 44.37 37.61 -38.24
C THR A 64 44.94 36.19 -38.41
N GLU A 65 44.07 35.24 -38.78
CA GLU A 65 44.37 33.96 -39.47
C GLU A 65 44.94 32.77 -38.65
N GLU A 66 44.46 31.58 -39.05
CA GLU A 66 44.87 30.22 -38.63
C GLU A 66 44.35 29.64 -37.30
N ILE A 67 43.05 29.72 -37.00
CA ILE A 67 42.42 28.73 -36.10
C ILE A 67 40.99 28.40 -36.58
N VAL A 68 40.88 27.87 -37.80
CA VAL A 68 39.63 27.29 -38.31
C VAL A 68 39.98 25.98 -39.00
N GLU A 69 40.40 24.94 -38.27
CA GLU A 69 40.44 23.58 -38.85
C GLU A 69 40.56 22.39 -37.88
N THR A 70 40.33 22.55 -36.57
CA THR A 70 40.45 21.40 -35.63
C THR A 70 39.15 20.93 -34.98
N ALA A 71 38.05 21.68 -35.07
CA ALA A 71 36.80 21.31 -34.40
C ALA A 71 35.85 20.43 -35.23
N THR A 72 36.03 20.32 -36.54
CA THR A 72 35.14 19.57 -37.45
C THR A 72 35.54 18.10 -37.66
N ALA A 73 36.71 17.65 -37.18
CA ALA A 73 37.21 16.31 -37.44
C ALA A 73 36.76 15.22 -36.43
N GLU A 74 36.14 15.58 -35.31
CA GLU A 74 35.73 14.60 -34.28
C GLU A 74 34.45 13.82 -34.62
N LEU A 75 33.60 14.33 -35.51
CA LEU A 75 32.25 13.79 -35.78
C LEU A 75 32.19 12.65 -36.82
N GLY A 76 33.33 12.08 -37.23
CA GLY A 76 33.38 11.10 -38.32
C GLY A 76 34.10 9.79 -38.03
N PHE A 77 34.68 9.61 -36.84
CA PHE A 77 35.53 8.46 -36.52
C PHE A 77 35.08 7.70 -35.27
N THR A 78 34.99 6.37 -35.38
CA THR A 78 34.72 5.46 -34.26
C THR A 78 35.97 4.68 -33.88
N GLN A 79 36.31 4.67 -32.60
CA GLN A 79 37.44 3.91 -32.09
C GLN A 79 37.13 2.40 -32.02
N VAL A 80 37.96 1.61 -32.68
CA VAL A 80 37.81 0.14 -32.76
C VAL A 80 38.82 -0.63 -31.92
N GLY A 81 39.95 0.00 -31.54
CA GLY A 81 40.92 -0.61 -30.64
C GLY A 81 42.02 0.34 -30.22
N TYR A 82 42.95 -0.15 -29.40
CA TYR A 82 44.17 0.58 -29.03
C TYR A 82 45.40 -0.28 -29.18
N ILE A 83 46.50 0.32 -29.64
CA ILE A 83 47.79 -0.36 -29.79
C ILE A 83 48.42 -0.48 -28.40
N SER A 84 48.55 -1.72 -27.93
CA SER A 84 49.01 -2.04 -26.58
C SER A 84 50.49 -2.39 -26.50
N ASN A 85 51.06 -3.00 -27.55
CA ASN A 85 52.46 -3.40 -27.58
C ASN A 85 52.92 -3.67 -29.03
N VAL A 86 54.22 -3.88 -29.22
CA VAL A 86 54.79 -4.43 -30.46
C VAL A 86 54.77 -5.96 -30.47
N HIS A 87 54.82 -6.57 -31.65
CA HIS A 87 54.89 -8.01 -31.84
C HIS A 87 55.88 -8.36 -32.96
N GLY A 88 56.68 -9.41 -32.74
CA GLY A 88 57.67 -9.87 -33.72
C GLY A 88 58.80 -8.88 -34.02
N LEU A 89 59.56 -9.18 -35.08
CA LEU A 89 60.67 -8.34 -35.57
C LEU A 89 60.31 -7.54 -36.84
N GLN A 90 59.14 -7.80 -37.43
CA GLN A 90 58.68 -7.25 -38.71
C GLN A 90 57.71 -6.07 -38.54
N GLY A 91 57.85 -5.28 -37.47
CA GLY A 91 57.01 -4.09 -37.25
C GLY A 91 55.54 -4.36 -36.93
N GLU A 92 55.16 -5.59 -36.55
CA GLU A 92 53.76 -5.89 -36.20
C GLU A 92 53.37 -5.27 -34.85
N VAL A 93 52.10 -4.93 -34.69
CA VAL A 93 51.55 -4.31 -33.47
C VAL A 93 50.46 -5.17 -32.86
N ARG A 94 50.40 -5.19 -31.52
CA ARG A 94 49.34 -5.84 -30.75
C ARG A 94 48.25 -4.83 -30.38
N VAL A 95 47.06 -5.01 -30.94
CA VAL A 95 45.87 -4.20 -30.67
C VAL A 95 44.94 -4.90 -29.71
N LYS A 96 44.43 -4.20 -28.71
CA LYS A 96 43.30 -4.68 -27.92
C LYS A 96 42.00 -4.10 -28.50
N PRO A 97 41.00 -4.94 -28.78
CA PRO A 97 39.72 -4.50 -29.34
C PRO A 97 38.96 -3.63 -28.35
N SER A 98 38.29 -2.60 -28.87
CA SER A 98 37.24 -1.83 -28.19
C SER A 98 35.92 -1.85 -28.99
N THR A 99 35.78 -2.84 -29.88
CA THR A 99 34.65 -3.06 -30.78
C THR A 99 34.11 -4.47 -30.57
N GLU A 100 32.83 -4.67 -30.84
CA GLU A 100 32.14 -5.97 -30.79
C GLU A 100 32.40 -6.81 -32.06
N PHE A 101 32.96 -6.19 -33.11
CA PHE A 101 33.27 -6.86 -34.38
C PHE A 101 34.78 -6.89 -34.68
N PRO A 102 35.64 -7.42 -33.78
CA PRO A 102 37.08 -7.31 -33.97
C PRO A 102 37.58 -8.15 -35.15
N GLU A 103 36.97 -9.30 -35.44
CA GLU A 103 37.29 -10.13 -36.61
C GLU A 103 37.06 -9.36 -37.91
N LEU A 104 35.90 -8.72 -38.05
CA LEU A 104 35.58 -7.93 -39.24
C LEU A 104 36.50 -6.71 -39.39
N ARG A 105 36.87 -6.07 -38.27
CA ARG A 105 37.68 -4.84 -38.27
C ARG A 105 39.18 -5.10 -38.45
N PHE A 106 39.67 -6.25 -38.03
CA PHE A 106 41.11 -6.52 -37.94
C PHE A 106 41.60 -7.62 -38.88
N SER A 107 40.74 -8.54 -39.35
CA SER A 107 41.17 -9.56 -40.32
C SER A 107 41.17 -9.07 -41.76
N LYS A 108 40.30 -8.11 -42.11
CA LYS A 108 40.16 -7.62 -43.49
C LYS A 108 41.13 -6.46 -43.75
N PRO A 109 42.04 -6.58 -44.75
CA PRO A 109 42.90 -5.48 -45.16
C PRO A 109 42.10 -4.24 -45.58
N GLY A 110 42.70 -3.05 -45.46
CA GLY A 110 42.11 -1.81 -45.93
C GLY A 110 42.42 -0.59 -45.07
N LYS A 111 41.81 0.54 -45.42
CA LYS A 111 42.07 1.85 -44.79
C LYS A 111 41.62 1.89 -43.33
N ARG A 112 42.47 2.40 -42.45
CA ARG A 112 42.21 2.69 -41.04
C ARG A 112 42.80 4.05 -40.69
N TRP A 113 42.51 4.53 -39.49
CA TRP A 113 43.10 5.78 -39.00
C TRP A 113 43.73 5.57 -37.63
N LEU A 114 44.91 6.14 -37.41
CA LEU A 114 45.57 6.16 -36.11
C LEU A 114 45.43 7.54 -35.50
N ARG A 115 44.89 7.59 -34.29
CA ARG A 115 44.92 8.78 -33.46
C ARG A 115 46.09 8.70 -32.49
N GLN A 116 47.00 9.67 -32.62
CA GLN A 116 48.20 9.80 -31.80
C GLN A 116 48.22 11.13 -31.07
N GLN A 117 48.85 11.15 -29.90
CA GLN A 117 49.12 12.36 -29.13
C GLN A 117 50.59 12.74 -29.34
N VAL A 118 50.85 13.75 -30.17
CA VAL A 118 52.20 14.23 -30.48
C VAL A 118 52.33 15.67 -30.01
N SER A 119 53.23 15.94 -29.08
CA SER A 119 53.47 17.28 -28.50
C SER A 119 52.20 17.96 -27.93
N GLY A 120 51.29 17.15 -27.35
CA GLY A 120 50.04 17.62 -26.76
C GLY A 120 48.93 17.97 -27.77
N ARG A 121 49.12 17.66 -29.06
CA ARG A 121 48.09 17.79 -30.09
C ARG A 121 47.67 16.41 -30.60
N GLU A 122 46.37 16.24 -30.84
CA GLU A 122 45.84 15.03 -31.49
C GLU A 122 46.05 15.11 -32.99
N ILE A 123 46.68 14.07 -33.55
CA ILE A 123 46.87 13.92 -34.98
C ILE A 123 46.19 12.61 -35.39
N ILE A 124 45.30 12.69 -36.38
CA ILE A 124 44.67 11.53 -37.01
C ILE A 124 45.35 11.30 -38.35
N GLN A 125 46.00 10.14 -38.52
CA GLN A 125 46.71 9.77 -39.75
C GLN A 125 46.05 8.54 -40.38
N GLU A 126 45.93 8.55 -41.71
CA GLU A 126 45.48 7.38 -42.46
C GLU A 126 46.60 6.32 -42.45
N VAL A 127 46.24 5.06 -42.18
CA VAL A 127 47.14 3.92 -42.24
C VAL A 127 46.46 2.78 -42.99
N GLU A 128 47.21 2.05 -43.79
CA GLU A 128 46.71 0.84 -44.45
C GLU A 128 46.91 -0.37 -43.52
N LEU A 129 45.82 -1.08 -43.21
CA LEU A 129 45.92 -2.39 -42.58
C LEU A 129 46.23 -3.41 -43.66
N VAL A 130 47.44 -3.98 -43.64
CA VAL A 130 47.91 -4.96 -44.63
C VAL A 130 47.41 -6.36 -44.26
N GLU A 131 47.49 -6.70 -42.98
CA GLU A 131 47.13 -8.02 -42.48
C GLU A 131 46.77 -7.95 -41.00
N GLY A 132 45.84 -8.77 -40.53
CA GLY A 132 45.63 -8.94 -39.11
C GLY A 132 45.09 -10.30 -38.74
N ARG A 133 45.54 -10.81 -37.60
CA ARG A 133 45.19 -12.13 -37.06
C ARG A 133 44.91 -12.06 -35.58
N GLY A 134 43.98 -12.88 -35.11
CA GLY A 134 43.73 -13.04 -33.68
C GLY A 134 44.95 -13.64 -33.00
N HIS A 135 45.31 -13.16 -31.81
CA HIS A 135 46.37 -13.77 -31.02
C HIS A 135 45.81 -15.02 -30.31
N PRO A 136 46.31 -16.23 -30.60
CA PRO A 136 45.81 -17.44 -29.96
C PRO A 136 45.90 -17.33 -28.44
N GLY A 137 44.79 -17.61 -27.74
CA GLY A 137 44.70 -17.59 -26.27
C GLY A 137 44.71 -16.20 -25.61
N GLN A 138 44.71 -15.09 -26.36
CA GLN A 138 44.65 -13.73 -25.80
C GLN A 138 43.52 -12.92 -26.46
N LYS A 139 42.84 -12.07 -25.68
CA LYS A 139 41.84 -11.10 -26.19
C LYS A 139 42.52 -9.90 -26.88
N SER A 140 43.40 -10.17 -27.84
CA SER A 140 44.15 -9.16 -28.59
C SER A 140 44.42 -9.63 -30.01
N TRP A 141 44.68 -8.68 -30.90
CA TRP A 141 44.92 -8.88 -32.31
C TRP A 141 46.32 -8.45 -32.69
N ILE A 142 46.95 -9.16 -33.61
CA ILE A 142 48.25 -8.79 -34.17
C ILE A 142 47.98 -8.22 -35.56
N LEU A 143 48.38 -6.97 -35.78
CA LEU A 143 48.16 -6.26 -37.04
C LEU A 143 49.50 -5.88 -37.67
N ARG A 144 49.57 -5.96 -38.99
CA ARG A 144 50.64 -5.41 -39.83
C ARG A 144 50.09 -4.19 -40.56
N LEU A 145 50.72 -3.05 -40.31
CA LEU A 145 50.32 -1.76 -40.88
C LEU A 145 51.29 -1.37 -42.00
N GLY A 146 50.77 -0.83 -43.10
CA GLY A 146 51.56 -0.38 -44.23
C GLY A 146 52.48 0.77 -43.84
N GLY A 147 53.75 0.69 -44.23
CA GLY A 147 54.77 1.69 -43.90
C GLY A 147 55.44 1.53 -42.53
N ILE A 148 55.15 0.43 -41.80
CA ILE A 148 55.80 0.10 -40.52
C ILE A 148 56.46 -1.27 -40.66
N GLU A 149 57.78 -1.29 -40.85
CA GLU A 149 58.54 -2.52 -41.12
C GLU A 149 59.49 -2.88 -39.98
N THR A 150 59.79 -1.92 -39.11
CA THR A 150 60.73 -2.10 -38.00
C THR A 150 60.05 -2.08 -36.63
N VAL A 151 60.68 -2.73 -35.65
CA VAL A 151 60.18 -2.75 -34.26
C VAL A 151 60.18 -1.34 -33.65
N ASP A 152 61.14 -0.50 -34.01
CA ASP A 152 61.26 0.86 -33.47
C ASP A 152 60.14 1.78 -33.98
N GLU A 153 59.76 1.67 -35.25
CA GLU A 153 58.59 2.36 -35.81
C GLU A 153 57.29 1.89 -35.13
N ALA A 154 57.11 0.57 -34.99
CA ALA A 154 55.94 0.01 -34.32
C ALA A 154 55.84 0.45 -32.84
N ARG A 155 56.98 0.65 -32.18
CA ARG A 155 57.04 1.11 -30.78
C ARG A 155 56.54 2.55 -30.62
N GLN A 156 56.74 3.41 -31.62
CA GLN A 156 56.21 4.77 -31.62
C GLN A 156 54.68 4.80 -31.69
N LEU A 157 54.05 3.72 -32.17
CA LEU A 157 52.60 3.62 -32.25
C LEU A 157 51.93 3.13 -30.96
N ILE A 158 52.69 2.68 -29.96
CA ILE A 158 52.12 2.21 -28.69
C ILE A 158 51.34 3.34 -28.00
N GLY A 159 50.11 3.05 -27.58
CA GLY A 159 49.19 4.02 -26.98
C GLY A 159 48.28 4.71 -27.99
N SER A 160 48.51 4.55 -29.29
CA SER A 160 47.64 5.10 -30.34
C SER A 160 46.30 4.37 -30.40
N ALA A 161 45.22 5.11 -30.69
CA ALA A 161 43.90 4.54 -30.91
C ALA A 161 43.69 4.24 -32.40
N LEU A 162 43.21 3.05 -32.70
CA LEU A 162 42.83 2.66 -34.07
C LEU A 162 41.36 3.00 -34.30
N LEU A 163 41.09 3.72 -35.38
CA LEU A 163 39.80 4.30 -35.73
C LEU A 163 39.34 3.80 -37.11
N VAL A 164 38.04 3.82 -37.32
CA VAL A 164 37.35 3.65 -38.62
C VAL A 164 36.38 4.81 -38.82
N ARG A 165 35.98 5.08 -40.06
CA ARG A 165 34.93 6.09 -40.28
C ARG A 165 33.58 5.58 -39.78
N GLU A 166 32.75 6.51 -39.35
CA GLU A 166 31.41 6.21 -38.86
C GLU A 166 30.46 5.72 -39.97
N GLU A 167 30.75 6.05 -41.23
CA GLU A 167 30.03 5.54 -42.40
C GLU A 167 30.30 4.04 -42.66
N ASP A 168 31.42 3.49 -42.16
CA ASP A 168 31.80 2.08 -42.32
C ASP A 168 31.13 1.16 -41.28
N ARG A 169 29.93 1.49 -40.78
CA ARG A 169 29.19 0.63 -39.84
C ARG A 169 28.84 -0.71 -40.51
N PRO A 170 29.10 -1.86 -39.85
CA PRO A 170 28.65 -3.15 -40.36
C PRO A 170 27.13 -3.16 -40.51
N GLN A 171 26.63 -3.89 -41.51
CA GLN A 171 25.20 -4.22 -41.54
C GLN A 171 24.93 -5.23 -40.42
N LEU A 172 23.93 -4.92 -39.60
CA LEU A 172 23.47 -5.79 -38.51
C LEU A 172 22.53 -6.87 -39.06
N GLU A 173 22.33 -7.94 -38.29
CA GLU A 173 21.33 -8.97 -38.63
C GLU A 173 19.90 -8.44 -38.45
N GLU A 174 18.91 -9.14 -39.01
CA GLU A 174 17.51 -8.74 -38.90
C GLU A 174 17.05 -8.77 -37.44
N GLY A 175 16.61 -7.62 -36.92
CA GLY A 175 16.20 -7.45 -35.52
C GLY A 175 17.27 -6.89 -34.57
N GLU A 176 18.50 -6.67 -35.05
CA GLU A 176 19.57 -6.05 -34.26
C GLU A 176 19.59 -4.51 -34.43
N ILE A 177 19.76 -3.78 -33.33
CA ILE A 177 19.79 -2.30 -33.32
C ILE A 177 21.00 -1.82 -32.54
N TYR A 178 21.71 -0.82 -33.07
CA TYR A 178 22.78 -0.18 -32.32
C TYR A 178 22.24 0.56 -31.10
N THR A 179 22.81 0.27 -29.93
CA THR A 179 22.49 0.91 -28.66
C THR A 179 22.51 2.45 -28.72
N ARG A 180 23.42 3.01 -29.51
CA ARG A 180 23.54 4.46 -29.71
C ARG A 180 22.37 5.07 -30.46
N ASP A 181 21.78 4.32 -31.38
CA ASP A 181 20.68 4.80 -32.21
C ASP A 181 19.35 4.78 -31.43
N LEU A 182 19.28 4.01 -30.32
CA LEU A 182 18.15 4.01 -29.38
C LEU A 182 18.09 5.27 -28.51
N VAL A 183 19.24 5.92 -28.25
CA VAL A 183 19.29 7.12 -27.40
C VAL A 183 18.62 8.30 -28.11
N GLY A 184 17.73 8.98 -27.41
CA GLY A 184 16.92 10.09 -27.94
C GLY A 184 15.65 9.67 -28.67
N MET A 185 15.35 8.37 -28.77
CA MET A 185 14.08 7.90 -29.32
C MET A 185 12.92 8.27 -28.39
N LYS A 186 11.78 8.62 -28.99
CA LYS A 186 10.53 8.87 -28.27
C LYS A 186 9.86 7.55 -27.91
N VAL A 187 9.36 7.45 -26.68
CA VAL A 187 8.70 6.28 -26.14
C VAL A 187 7.19 6.55 -26.06
N ILE A 188 6.39 5.68 -26.66
CA ILE A 188 4.93 5.83 -26.80
C ILE A 188 4.24 4.58 -26.28
N LEU A 189 3.13 4.73 -25.57
CA LEU A 189 2.33 3.58 -25.11
C LEU A 189 1.53 3.00 -26.28
N LYS A 190 1.66 1.69 -26.53
CA LYS A 190 0.98 1.03 -27.67
C LYS A 190 -0.54 1.04 -27.55
N GLU A 191 -1.06 0.91 -26.34
CA GLU A 191 -2.51 0.81 -26.08
C GLU A 191 -3.24 2.14 -26.29
N THR A 192 -2.66 3.24 -25.81
CA THR A 192 -3.30 4.56 -25.81
C THR A 192 -2.74 5.50 -26.88
N GLY A 193 -1.55 5.22 -27.42
CA GLY A 193 -0.83 6.12 -28.31
C GLY A 193 -0.22 7.33 -27.59
N GLU A 194 -0.24 7.36 -26.26
CA GLU A 194 0.25 8.50 -25.48
C GLU A 194 1.78 8.55 -25.40
N PRO A 195 2.39 9.73 -25.47
CA PRO A 195 3.82 9.87 -25.25
C PRO A 195 4.15 9.59 -23.78
N VAL A 196 5.15 8.76 -23.54
CA VAL A 196 5.66 8.44 -22.20
C VAL A 196 6.88 9.31 -21.88
N GLY A 197 7.79 9.45 -22.85
CA GLY A 197 9.05 10.17 -22.64
C GLY A 197 10.08 9.93 -23.73
N SER A 198 11.36 10.11 -23.39
CA SER A 198 12.49 9.90 -24.30
C SER A 198 13.60 9.05 -23.68
N VAL A 199 14.26 8.22 -24.48
CA VAL A 199 15.39 7.39 -24.03
C VAL A 199 16.62 8.27 -23.78
N VAL A 200 17.13 8.26 -22.55
CA VAL A 200 18.33 8.99 -22.13
C VAL A 200 19.58 8.13 -22.25
N ASN A 201 19.47 6.83 -21.97
CA ASN A 201 20.61 5.92 -21.96
C ASN A 201 20.15 4.46 -22.06
N VAL A 202 21.09 3.55 -22.37
CA VAL A 202 20.85 2.10 -22.43
C VAL A 202 21.97 1.37 -21.69
N PHE A 203 21.61 0.43 -20.83
CA PHE A 203 22.54 -0.31 -19.98
C PHE A 203 22.44 -1.80 -20.24
N ASN A 204 23.57 -2.45 -20.49
CA ASN A 204 23.62 -3.91 -20.59
C ASN A 204 23.68 -4.52 -19.18
N SER A 205 22.64 -5.26 -18.78
CA SER A 205 22.56 -5.87 -17.45
C SER A 205 23.05 -7.33 -17.41
N GLY A 206 23.60 -7.84 -18.52
CA GLY A 206 24.02 -9.22 -18.71
C GLY A 206 22.89 -10.24 -18.95
N ALA A 207 21.64 -9.88 -18.65
CA ALA A 207 20.44 -10.70 -18.93
C ALA A 207 19.59 -10.08 -20.06
N SER A 208 19.37 -8.76 -19.99
CA SER A 208 18.76 -7.98 -21.08
C SER A 208 19.29 -6.55 -21.05
N ASP A 209 19.09 -5.82 -22.15
CA ASP A 209 19.38 -4.38 -22.17
C ASP A 209 18.26 -3.62 -21.44
N LEU A 210 18.64 -2.58 -20.70
CA LEU A 210 17.76 -1.73 -19.91
C LEU A 210 17.78 -0.31 -20.47
N LEU A 211 16.64 0.14 -20.97
CA LEU A 211 16.43 1.53 -21.36
C LEU A 211 16.22 2.40 -20.12
N GLN A 212 16.90 3.54 -20.08
CA GLN A 212 16.63 4.61 -19.15
C GLN A 212 15.81 5.68 -19.85
N VAL A 213 14.55 5.86 -19.46
CA VAL A 213 13.59 6.77 -20.10
C VAL A 213 13.29 7.95 -19.18
N MET A 214 13.41 9.17 -19.70
CA MET A 214 12.99 10.40 -19.02
C MET A 214 11.54 10.70 -19.37
N LEU A 215 10.69 10.81 -18.35
CA LEU A 215 9.26 11.05 -18.53
C LEU A 215 8.96 12.51 -18.89
N ASP A 216 8.11 12.68 -19.92
CA ASP A 216 7.69 13.98 -20.45
C ASP A 216 6.23 14.33 -20.11
N THR A 217 5.43 13.38 -19.62
CA THR A 217 3.97 13.54 -19.49
C THR A 217 3.49 13.34 -18.06
N SER A 218 2.43 14.06 -17.69
CA SER A 218 1.64 13.81 -16.49
C SER A 218 0.88 12.49 -16.63
N LEU A 219 1.51 11.39 -16.28
CA LEU A 219 0.78 10.16 -15.99
C LEU A 219 -0.03 10.40 -14.70
N ASP A 220 -1.32 10.11 -14.72
CA ASP A 220 -2.17 10.10 -13.53
C ASP A 220 -1.78 8.89 -12.67
N ILE A 221 -0.84 9.10 -11.75
CA ILE A 221 -0.32 8.02 -10.91
C ILE A 221 -0.92 8.12 -9.52
N VAL A 222 -1.53 7.02 -9.10
CA VAL A 222 -2.09 6.82 -7.76
C VAL A 222 -0.96 6.40 -6.82
N ASP A 223 -0.79 7.09 -5.68
CA ASP A 223 0.19 6.68 -4.67
C ASP A 223 -0.12 5.25 -4.16
N SER A 224 0.90 4.52 -3.70
CA SER A 224 0.77 3.19 -3.02
C SER A 224 -0.08 3.18 -1.74
N THR A 225 -0.72 4.31 -1.44
CA THR A 225 -1.64 4.54 -0.32
C THR A 225 -3.08 4.83 -0.77
N GLY A 226 -3.38 4.76 -2.08
CA GLY A 226 -4.72 4.98 -2.62
C GLY A 226 -5.22 6.42 -2.46
N LYS A 227 -4.32 7.41 -2.35
CA LYS A 227 -4.70 8.83 -2.33
C LYS A 227 -4.36 9.48 -3.68
N PRO A 228 -5.32 10.14 -4.37
CA PRO A 228 -4.98 11.05 -5.45
C PRO A 228 -4.24 12.25 -4.85
N LYS A 229 -3.05 12.57 -5.37
CA LYS A 229 -2.37 13.81 -5.03
C LYS A 229 -3.04 14.98 -5.75
N PRO A 230 -3.01 16.19 -5.16
CA PRO A 230 -3.59 17.37 -5.76
C PRO A 230 -2.99 17.60 -7.15
N ALA A 231 -3.87 17.89 -8.12
CA ALA A 231 -3.52 18.28 -9.47
C ALA A 231 -2.37 19.29 -9.45
N GLY A 232 -1.17 18.88 -9.88
CA GLY A 232 0.00 19.77 -9.91
C GLY A 232 1.38 19.13 -9.80
N THR A 233 1.52 17.86 -9.40
CA THR A 233 2.84 17.20 -9.42
C THR A 233 3.17 16.74 -10.84
N ARG A 234 3.60 17.70 -11.66
CA ARG A 234 4.11 17.47 -13.01
C ARG A 234 5.34 16.55 -12.94
N LEU A 235 5.23 15.31 -13.43
CA LEU A 235 6.31 14.30 -13.44
C LEU A 235 7.41 14.55 -14.49
N TYR A 236 7.62 15.80 -14.90
CA TYR A 236 8.66 16.15 -15.86
C TYR A 236 10.05 15.83 -15.31
N GLY A 237 10.82 15.01 -16.03
CA GLY A 237 12.24 14.77 -15.72
C GLY A 237 12.53 13.59 -14.79
N HIS A 238 11.55 12.76 -14.45
CA HIS A 238 11.81 11.50 -13.74
C HIS A 238 12.36 10.42 -14.67
N LEU A 239 13.29 9.59 -14.15
CA LEU A 239 13.91 8.50 -14.89
C LEU A 239 13.27 7.16 -14.52
N VAL A 240 12.85 6.41 -15.53
CA VAL A 240 12.27 5.07 -15.43
C VAL A 240 13.17 4.07 -16.16
N TRP A 241 13.20 2.83 -15.67
CA TRP A 241 13.93 1.73 -16.29
C TRP A 241 12.96 0.80 -17.02
N ILE A 242 13.19 0.58 -18.31
CA ILE A 242 12.34 -0.27 -19.16
C ILE A 242 13.23 -1.36 -19.79
N PRO A 243 12.98 -2.65 -19.52
CA PRO A 243 13.67 -3.73 -20.22
C PRO A 243 13.42 -3.69 -21.73
N PHE A 244 14.48 -3.73 -22.52
CA PHE A 244 14.44 -3.79 -23.97
C PHE A 244 14.30 -5.24 -24.43
N VAL A 245 13.07 -5.75 -24.38
CA VAL A 245 12.68 -7.09 -24.82
C VAL A 245 11.43 -6.97 -25.69
N GLU A 246 11.26 -7.86 -26.67
CA GLU A 246 10.16 -7.82 -27.65
C GLU A 246 8.77 -7.74 -27.00
N GLU A 247 8.56 -8.40 -25.86
CA GLU A 247 7.30 -8.36 -25.12
C GLU A 247 6.96 -6.94 -24.61
N ILE A 248 7.97 -6.18 -24.18
CA ILE A 248 7.80 -4.85 -23.60
C ILE A 248 7.97 -3.76 -24.66
N VAL A 249 8.86 -3.95 -25.64
CA VAL A 249 9.15 -3.01 -26.73
C VAL A 249 8.95 -3.71 -28.07
N PRO A 250 7.70 -3.98 -28.48
CA PRO A 250 7.41 -4.79 -29.66
C PRO A 250 7.67 -4.08 -30.99
N ASN A 251 7.81 -2.75 -31.00
CA ASN A 251 7.99 -2.00 -32.24
C ASN A 251 8.96 -0.83 -32.04
N VAL A 252 9.97 -0.76 -32.90
CA VAL A 252 10.99 0.28 -32.92
C VAL A 252 11.09 0.82 -34.34
N ASP A 253 10.67 2.07 -34.56
CA ASP A 253 10.74 2.76 -35.84
C ASP A 253 11.96 3.69 -35.89
N MET A 254 12.98 3.24 -36.61
CA MET A 254 14.24 3.97 -36.78
C MET A 254 14.10 5.21 -37.67
N ASN A 255 13.12 5.24 -38.59
CA ASN A 255 12.90 6.38 -39.48
C ASN A 255 12.24 7.54 -38.73
N ARG A 256 11.27 7.22 -37.87
CA ARG A 256 10.55 8.20 -37.06
C ARG A 256 11.24 8.53 -35.74
N LYS A 257 12.23 7.72 -35.34
CA LYS A 257 12.87 7.75 -34.01
C LYS A 257 11.86 7.57 -32.88
N GLU A 258 10.93 6.63 -33.06
CA GLU A 258 9.84 6.32 -32.13
C GLU A 258 9.88 4.83 -31.76
N MET A 259 9.59 4.50 -30.50
CA MET A 259 9.38 3.12 -30.05
C MET A 259 8.07 3.00 -29.30
N GLN A 260 7.35 1.91 -29.56
CA GLN A 260 6.11 1.59 -28.87
C GLN A 260 6.38 0.59 -27.76
N ILE A 261 5.81 0.85 -26.59
CA ILE A 261 5.95 -0.03 -25.42
C ILE A 261 4.60 -0.59 -24.95
N THR A 262 4.65 -1.80 -24.40
CA THR A 262 3.53 -2.50 -23.75
C THR A 262 3.94 -2.89 -22.32
N PRO A 263 4.14 -1.91 -21.42
CA PRO A 263 4.68 -2.16 -20.09
C PRO A 263 3.65 -2.90 -19.22
N PRO A 264 4.07 -3.92 -18.43
CA PRO A 264 3.24 -4.50 -17.38
C PRO A 264 2.78 -3.43 -16.38
N LYS A 265 1.59 -3.63 -15.79
CA LYS A 265 1.03 -2.73 -14.77
C LYS A 265 2.07 -2.44 -13.66
N GLY A 266 2.27 -1.16 -13.36
CA GLY A 266 3.21 -0.69 -12.33
C GLY A 266 4.68 -0.59 -12.75
N LEU A 267 5.10 -1.06 -13.94
CA LEU A 267 6.51 -0.98 -14.38
C LEU A 267 7.02 0.47 -14.39
N LEU A 268 6.19 1.40 -14.89
CA LEU A 268 6.53 2.83 -14.95
C LEU A 268 6.61 3.48 -13.56
N GLU A 269 6.03 2.85 -12.54
CA GLU A 269 5.93 3.37 -11.17
C GLU A 269 7.04 2.84 -10.24
N LEU A 270 7.67 1.71 -10.59
CA LEU A 270 8.65 1.01 -9.75
C LEU A 270 9.81 1.90 -9.27
N ASN A 271 10.15 2.95 -10.03
CA ASN A 271 11.26 3.86 -9.72
C ASN A 271 10.84 5.29 -9.39
N LEU A 272 9.54 5.57 -9.41
CA LEU A 272 9.02 6.89 -9.06
C LEU A 272 9.10 7.06 -7.55
N ARG A 273 10.07 7.89 -7.12
CA ARG A 273 10.25 8.23 -5.72
C ARG A 273 9.38 9.43 -5.38
N PHE A 274 8.13 9.18 -4.99
CA PHE A 274 7.14 10.20 -4.62
C PHE A 274 7.43 10.95 -3.31
N ASP A 275 8.48 10.58 -2.60
CA ASP A 275 8.84 11.17 -1.30
C ASP A 275 10.07 12.07 -1.44
N GLU A 276 9.89 13.38 -1.29
CA GLU A 276 11.00 14.37 -1.32
C GLU A 276 11.90 14.26 -0.08
N ARG A 277 11.47 13.56 0.97
CA ARG A 277 12.22 13.43 2.22
C ARG A 277 13.54 12.69 2.01
N SER A 278 14.58 13.16 2.69
CA SER A 278 15.91 12.57 2.64
C SER A 278 15.93 11.15 3.23
N LYS A 279 16.88 10.29 2.78
CA LYS A 279 17.08 8.94 3.35
C LYS A 279 17.23 8.95 4.87
N LYS A 280 17.81 10.02 5.43
CA LYS A 280 18.01 10.20 6.87
C LYS A 280 16.67 10.41 7.59
N GLU A 281 15.81 11.25 7.07
CA GLU A 281 14.49 11.55 7.65
C GLU A 281 13.58 10.32 7.63
N ARG A 282 13.58 9.55 6.54
CA ARG A 282 12.81 8.29 6.45
C ARG A 282 13.24 7.28 7.50
N ARG A 283 14.55 7.04 7.63
CA ARG A 283 15.09 6.16 8.68
C ARG A 283 14.74 6.63 10.08
N GLN A 284 14.71 7.94 10.32
CA GLN A 284 14.28 8.50 11.60
C GLN A 284 12.79 8.27 11.87
N LEU A 285 11.92 8.44 10.86
CA LEU A 285 10.50 8.17 10.96
C LEU A 285 10.22 6.69 11.20
N GLU A 286 10.80 5.80 10.39
CA GLU A 286 10.70 4.34 10.60
C GLU A 286 11.15 3.93 12.00
N TRP A 287 12.25 4.52 12.49
CA TRP A 287 12.73 4.25 13.84
C TRP A 287 11.77 4.76 14.92
N LYS A 288 11.18 5.96 14.74
CA LYS A 288 10.17 6.51 15.65
C LYS A 288 8.92 5.62 15.67
N GLU A 289 8.45 5.16 14.52
CA GLU A 289 7.32 4.26 14.39
C GLU A 289 7.60 2.90 15.03
N ARG A 290 8.76 2.30 14.76
CA ARG A 290 9.19 1.04 15.41
C ARG A 290 9.24 1.19 16.93
N LYS A 291 9.76 2.32 17.46
CA LYS A 291 9.75 2.58 18.90
C LYS A 291 8.33 2.75 19.46
N LYS A 292 7.44 3.42 18.72
CA LYS A 292 6.03 3.59 19.11
C LYS A 292 5.32 2.23 19.16
N LEU A 293 5.51 1.41 18.13
CA LEU A 293 4.98 0.05 18.05
C LEU A 293 5.52 -0.82 19.20
N GLN A 294 6.83 -0.79 19.46
CA GLN A 294 7.45 -1.54 20.55
C GLN A 294 6.86 -1.16 21.92
N LYS A 295 6.66 0.14 22.18
CA LYS A 295 5.99 0.60 23.42
C LYS A 295 4.56 0.09 23.52
N ARG A 296 3.79 0.17 22.43
CA ARG A 296 2.41 -0.37 22.37
C ARG A 296 2.38 -1.87 22.61
N LEU A 297 3.30 -2.62 22.00
CA LEU A 297 3.43 -4.07 22.17
C LEU A 297 3.75 -4.44 23.62
N ILE A 298 4.66 -3.73 24.28
CA ILE A 298 4.97 -3.96 25.70
C ILE A 298 3.72 -3.72 26.57
N ALA A 299 2.98 -2.63 26.30
CA ALA A 299 1.75 -2.33 27.02
C ALA A 299 0.67 -3.39 26.78
N ALA A 300 0.45 -3.81 25.53
CA ALA A 300 -0.51 -4.86 25.18
C ALA A 300 -0.15 -6.20 25.81
N LYS A 301 1.13 -6.61 25.76
CA LYS A 301 1.64 -7.80 26.44
C LYS A 301 1.37 -7.77 27.93
N LYS A 302 1.57 -6.62 28.58
CA LYS A 302 1.26 -6.46 30.01
C LYS A 302 -0.24 -6.71 30.28
N LYS A 303 -1.13 -6.09 29.52
CA LYS A 303 -2.58 -6.28 29.68
C LYS A 303 -3.01 -7.75 29.47
N LEU A 304 -2.45 -8.41 28.45
CA LEU A 304 -2.73 -9.83 28.20
C LEU A 304 -2.12 -10.76 29.27
N CYS A 305 -0.94 -10.42 29.82
CA CYS A 305 -0.39 -11.12 31.00
C CYS A 305 -1.32 -11.01 32.21
N ASP A 306 -1.90 -9.83 32.44
CA ASP A 306 -2.83 -9.58 33.54
C ASP A 306 -4.14 -10.38 33.36
N LEU A 307 -4.50 -10.72 32.11
CA LEU A 307 -5.60 -11.63 31.75
C LEU A 307 -5.17 -13.11 31.62
N GLU A 308 -3.99 -13.48 32.12
CA GLU A 308 -3.43 -14.84 32.07
C GLU A 308 -3.14 -15.40 30.66
N GLN A 309 -3.06 -14.56 29.63
CA GLN A 309 -2.89 -14.94 28.21
C GLN A 309 -1.42 -14.97 27.77
N LYS A 310 -0.51 -15.48 28.61
CA LYS A 310 0.94 -15.46 28.32
C LYS A 310 1.36 -16.36 27.15
N HIS A 311 0.61 -17.43 26.89
CA HIS A 311 0.90 -18.41 25.83
C HIS A 311 0.81 -17.81 24.43
N VAL A 312 0.03 -16.74 24.23
CA VAL A 312 -0.08 -16.01 22.96
C VAL A 312 1.29 -15.49 22.48
N PHE A 313 2.25 -15.31 23.40
CA PHE A 313 3.57 -14.77 23.07
C PHE A 313 4.57 -15.82 22.60
N ASP A 314 4.25 -17.11 22.70
CA ASP A 314 5.20 -18.17 22.34
C ASP A 314 5.55 -18.12 20.84
N GLY A 315 4.60 -17.74 19.99
CA GLY A 315 4.80 -17.48 18.56
C GLY A 315 5.89 -16.46 18.24
N LEU A 316 6.09 -15.47 19.12
CA LEU A 316 7.11 -14.43 18.93
C LEU A 316 8.54 -14.96 19.06
N ARG A 317 8.73 -16.16 19.62
CA ARG A 317 10.05 -16.78 19.81
C ARG A 317 10.51 -17.56 18.59
N PHE A 318 9.58 -18.19 17.87
CA PHE A 318 9.89 -19.20 16.87
C PHE A 318 9.60 -18.76 15.42
N GLY A 319 8.80 -17.71 15.21
CA GLY A 319 8.46 -17.24 13.85
C GLY A 319 9.56 -16.44 13.15
N GLU A 320 9.48 -16.39 11.82
CA GLU A 320 10.29 -15.49 10.99
C GLU A 320 9.98 -14.01 11.24
N LYS A 321 10.74 -13.10 10.63
CA LYS A 321 10.52 -11.65 10.85
C LYS A 321 9.10 -11.19 10.47
N ALA A 322 8.57 -11.67 9.34
CA ALA A 322 7.22 -11.29 8.88
C ALA A 322 6.13 -11.85 9.81
N GLN A 323 6.21 -13.14 10.15
CA GLN A 323 5.31 -13.82 11.08
C GLN A 323 5.29 -13.18 12.48
N ARG A 324 6.48 -12.83 13.01
CA ARG A 324 6.58 -12.13 14.30
C ARG A 324 6.00 -10.71 14.24
N SER A 325 6.11 -10.04 13.10
CA SER A 325 5.47 -8.73 12.90
C SER A 325 3.96 -8.87 12.92
N LEU A 326 3.42 -9.83 12.15
CA LEU A 326 1.98 -10.12 12.09
C LEU A 326 1.41 -10.40 13.49
N LEU A 327 2.03 -11.31 14.25
CA LEU A 327 1.59 -11.62 15.61
C LEU A 327 1.71 -10.42 16.55
N ALA A 328 2.78 -9.63 16.43
CA ALA A 328 2.95 -8.42 17.24
C ALA A 328 1.87 -7.38 16.96
N ASP A 329 1.51 -7.18 15.69
CA ASP A 329 0.46 -6.27 15.27
C ASP A 329 -0.91 -6.76 15.77
N GLN A 330 -1.19 -8.06 15.68
CA GLN A 330 -2.42 -8.66 16.26
C GLN A 330 -2.48 -8.49 17.78
N ILE A 331 -1.40 -8.78 18.51
CA ILE A 331 -1.34 -8.57 19.96
C ILE A 331 -1.63 -7.10 20.33
N VAL A 332 -1.07 -6.16 19.57
CA VAL A 332 -1.34 -4.72 19.78
C VAL A 332 -2.78 -4.35 19.44
N GLY A 333 -3.38 -5.05 18.47
CA GLY A 333 -4.76 -4.87 18.04
C GLY A 333 -5.82 -5.44 18.99
N VAL A 334 -5.47 -6.44 19.82
CA VAL A 334 -6.44 -7.03 20.76
C VAL A 334 -6.98 -5.97 21.74
N ASN A 335 -8.28 -5.75 21.68
CA ASN A 335 -8.98 -4.88 22.61
C ASN A 335 -9.16 -5.57 23.97
N SER A 336 -8.15 -5.45 24.81
CA SER A 336 -8.11 -6.12 26.12
C SER A 336 -9.27 -5.71 27.05
N LYS A 337 -9.78 -4.48 26.93
CA LYS A 337 -10.90 -3.99 27.76
C LYS A 337 -12.19 -4.70 27.36
N LEU A 338 -12.45 -4.77 26.06
CA LEU A 338 -13.60 -5.46 25.49
C LEU A 338 -13.54 -6.97 25.76
N LEU A 339 -12.36 -7.58 25.59
CA LEU A 339 -12.14 -8.99 25.89
C LEU A 339 -12.44 -9.32 27.36
N GLN A 340 -11.95 -8.49 28.29
CA GLN A 340 -12.22 -8.69 29.72
C GLN A 340 -13.73 -8.67 30.01
N GLN A 341 -14.46 -7.72 29.45
CA GLN A 341 -15.93 -7.62 29.63
C GLN A 341 -16.67 -8.81 29.01
N ALA A 342 -16.21 -9.27 27.85
CA ALA A 342 -16.79 -10.43 27.19
C ALA A 342 -16.59 -11.70 28.03
N LEU A 343 -15.40 -11.86 28.63
CA LEU A 343 -15.07 -12.97 29.54
C LEU A 343 -15.92 -12.97 30.82
N GLU A 344 -16.18 -11.80 31.41
CA GLU A 344 -17.05 -11.66 32.59
C GLU A 344 -18.50 -12.11 32.30
N ASN A 345 -18.96 -11.96 31.05
CA ASN A 345 -20.31 -12.32 30.62
C ASN A 345 -20.49 -13.81 30.26
N VAL A 346 -19.41 -14.61 30.19
CA VAL A 346 -19.49 -16.06 29.87
C VAL A 346 -20.39 -16.82 30.85
N GLN A 347 -20.40 -16.40 32.12
CA GLN A 347 -21.17 -17.04 33.19
C GLN A 347 -22.65 -16.68 33.18
N ILE A 348 -23.05 -15.65 32.42
CA ILE A 348 -24.45 -15.25 32.32
C ILE A 348 -25.13 -16.20 31.33
N PRO A 349 -26.18 -16.95 31.73
CA PRO A 349 -26.90 -17.83 30.82
C PRO A 349 -27.41 -17.02 29.63
N SER A 350 -26.81 -17.26 28.46
CA SER A 350 -27.15 -16.58 27.22
C SER A 350 -28.48 -17.14 26.70
N LYS A 351 -29.60 -16.73 27.30
CA LYS A 351 -30.87 -16.79 26.58
C LYS A 351 -30.65 -15.92 25.34
N ARG A 352 -30.54 -16.56 24.17
CA ARG A 352 -30.35 -15.90 22.87
C ARG A 352 -31.32 -14.72 22.80
N TRP A 353 -30.79 -13.55 22.49
CA TRP A 353 -31.56 -12.31 22.38
C TRP A 353 -32.66 -12.52 21.34
N ASN A 354 -33.90 -12.71 21.77
CA ASN A 354 -35.03 -12.61 20.86
C ASN A 354 -35.37 -11.12 20.75
N VAL A 355 -34.84 -10.47 19.71
CA VAL A 355 -35.05 -9.05 19.44
C VAL A 355 -36.55 -8.72 19.43
N THR A 356 -37.38 -9.60 18.88
CA THR A 356 -38.84 -9.49 18.88
C THR A 356 -39.44 -9.48 20.29
N GLU A 357 -39.02 -10.41 21.17
CA GLU A 357 -39.48 -10.42 22.58
C GLU A 357 -39.11 -9.13 23.29
N MET A 358 -37.88 -8.64 23.08
CA MET A 358 -37.40 -7.42 23.72
C MET A 358 -38.13 -6.17 23.20
N ILE A 359 -38.32 -6.06 21.88
CA ILE A 359 -39.08 -4.97 21.27
C ILE A 359 -40.51 -4.98 21.80
N ASN A 360 -41.17 -6.13 21.84
CA ASN A 360 -42.51 -6.25 22.39
C ASN A 360 -42.57 -5.86 23.87
N ALA A 361 -41.56 -6.25 24.67
CA ALA A 361 -41.44 -5.83 26.06
C ALA A 361 -41.17 -4.32 26.21
N LEU A 362 -40.50 -3.67 25.26
CA LEU A 362 -40.28 -2.22 25.24
C LEU A 362 -41.53 -1.46 24.82
N LYS A 363 -42.27 -1.97 23.83
CA LYS A 363 -43.56 -1.43 23.37
C LYS A 363 -44.62 -1.49 24.47
N ALA A 364 -44.60 -2.54 25.31
CA ALA A 364 -45.52 -2.69 26.43
C ALA A 364 -45.29 -1.68 27.57
N ARG A 365 -44.20 -0.89 27.54
CA ARG A 365 -43.93 0.15 28.55
C ARG A 365 -44.68 1.43 28.19
N GLU A 366 -45.43 1.97 29.14
CA GLU A 366 -46.20 3.22 28.97
C GLU A 366 -45.36 4.45 28.57
N THR A 367 -44.05 4.40 28.80
CA THR A 367 -43.13 5.53 28.58
C THR A 367 -42.45 5.52 27.21
N THR A 368 -42.62 4.46 26.41
CA THR A 368 -42.00 4.35 25.08
C THR A 368 -42.92 4.90 24.00
N SER A 369 -42.46 5.85 23.19
CA SER A 369 -43.25 6.34 22.06
C SER A 369 -43.15 5.38 20.88
N THR A 370 -44.28 4.94 20.34
CA THR A 370 -44.34 4.11 19.14
C THR A 370 -45.06 4.86 18.01
N LEU A 371 -44.52 4.78 16.80
CA LEU A 371 -45.08 5.36 15.58
C LEU A 371 -45.23 4.26 14.53
N GLU A 372 -46.45 3.92 14.13
CA GLU A 372 -46.70 3.00 13.01
C GLU A 372 -46.77 3.78 11.69
N ILE A 373 -46.05 3.31 10.66
CA ILE A 373 -46.04 3.87 9.30
C ILE A 373 -46.15 2.75 8.26
N SER A 374 -46.70 3.06 7.08
CA SER A 374 -46.67 2.14 5.93
C SER A 374 -45.31 2.18 5.23
N GLU A 375 -44.84 1.04 4.71
CA GLU A 375 -43.61 0.92 3.91
C GLU A 375 -43.55 1.93 2.75
N LYS A 376 -44.71 2.30 2.19
CA LYS A 376 -44.84 3.33 1.15
C LYS A 376 -44.30 4.70 1.56
N CYS A 377 -44.14 4.97 2.85
CA CYS A 377 -43.59 6.21 3.41
C CYS A 377 -42.06 6.25 3.42
N LEU A 378 -41.38 5.10 3.25
CA LEU A 378 -39.91 5.01 3.27
C LEU A 378 -39.25 5.43 1.96
N VAL A 379 -40.02 5.52 0.86
CA VAL A 379 -39.49 5.93 -0.44
C VAL A 379 -39.21 7.44 -0.40
N SER A 380 -37.98 7.85 -0.72
CA SER A 380 -37.53 9.26 -0.71
C SER A 380 -38.35 10.20 -1.61
N SER A 381 -39.15 9.64 -2.54
CA SER A 381 -40.08 10.36 -3.43
C SER A 381 -41.55 10.27 -3.01
N ALA A 382 -41.85 9.87 -1.77
CA ALA A 382 -43.22 9.83 -1.27
C ALA A 382 -43.88 11.21 -1.46
N SER A 383 -44.93 11.27 -2.29
CA SER A 383 -45.70 12.49 -2.52
C SER A 383 -46.31 13.00 -1.21
N LYS A 384 -46.59 14.31 -1.12
CA LYS A 384 -47.28 14.91 0.04
C LYS A 384 -48.52 14.12 0.46
N ASP A 385 -49.22 13.51 -0.49
CA ASP A 385 -50.41 12.69 -0.27
C ASP A 385 -50.15 11.34 0.43
N LYS A 386 -48.94 10.76 0.29
CA LYS A 386 -48.59 9.46 0.90
C LYS A 386 -48.14 9.57 2.34
N LEU A 387 -47.53 10.69 2.72
CA LEU A 387 -46.95 10.89 4.05
C LEU A 387 -47.96 11.43 5.08
N GLY A 388 -49.05 12.04 4.62
CA GLY A 388 -50.20 12.42 5.43
C GLY A 388 -49.82 13.24 6.67
N THR A 389 -50.15 12.74 7.87
CA THR A 389 -49.89 13.37 9.17
C THR A 389 -48.41 13.41 9.56
N HIS A 390 -47.54 12.62 8.91
CA HIS A 390 -46.13 12.49 9.24
C HIS A 390 -45.21 13.46 8.48
N LEU A 391 -45.78 14.27 7.57
CA LEU A 391 -45.03 15.24 6.76
C LEU A 391 -44.18 16.18 7.60
N HIS A 392 -44.75 16.70 8.69
CA HIS A 392 -44.06 17.61 9.60
C HIS A 392 -42.80 16.97 10.24
N LEU A 393 -42.79 15.65 10.47
CA LEU A 393 -41.63 14.95 11.01
C LEU A 393 -40.53 14.86 9.94
N GLN A 394 -40.88 14.45 8.73
CA GLN A 394 -39.92 14.37 7.63
C GLN A 394 -39.30 15.74 7.31
N GLU A 395 -40.10 16.80 7.24
CA GLU A 395 -39.61 18.18 7.03
C GLU A 395 -38.60 18.58 8.12
N LYS A 396 -38.88 18.24 9.38
CA LYS A 396 -37.97 18.50 10.50
C LYS A 396 -36.66 17.71 10.38
N GLY A 397 -36.72 16.46 9.95
CA GLY A 397 -35.52 15.66 9.69
C GLY A 397 -34.68 16.22 8.55
N LEU A 398 -35.33 16.61 7.45
CA LEU A 398 -34.65 17.26 6.32
C LEU A 398 -33.99 18.59 6.71
N ASP A 399 -34.65 19.39 7.55
CA ASP A 399 -34.08 20.62 8.11
C ASP A 399 -32.80 20.33 8.92
N LEU A 400 -32.81 19.32 9.80
CA LEU A 400 -31.61 18.92 10.56
C LEU A 400 -30.47 18.43 9.65
N ILE A 401 -30.78 17.66 8.61
CA ILE A 401 -29.80 17.21 7.63
C ILE A 401 -29.20 18.41 6.90
N SER A 402 -30.03 19.36 6.46
CA SER A 402 -29.57 20.57 5.74
C SER A 402 -28.64 21.45 6.59
N LYS A 403 -28.85 21.46 7.91
CA LYS A 403 -28.02 22.17 8.89
C LYS A 403 -26.75 21.43 9.29
N GLY A 404 -26.47 20.26 8.72
CA GLY A 404 -25.29 19.45 9.03
C GLY A 404 -25.31 18.84 10.43
N LYS A 405 -26.51 18.60 11.00
CA LYS A 405 -26.67 18.10 12.38
C LYS A 405 -26.61 16.58 12.51
N VAL A 406 -26.31 15.88 11.43
CA VAL A 406 -26.41 14.42 11.33
C VAL A 406 -25.13 13.84 10.74
N ALA A 407 -24.73 12.68 11.23
CA ALA A 407 -23.71 11.83 10.63
C ALA A 407 -24.25 10.41 10.43
N ILE A 408 -23.64 9.66 9.51
CA ILE A 408 -24.02 8.29 9.19
C ILE A 408 -22.87 7.35 9.56
N ALA A 409 -23.17 6.24 10.22
CA ALA A 409 -22.29 5.11 10.44
C ALA A 409 -22.91 3.85 9.81
N LEU A 410 -22.46 3.52 8.61
CA LEU A 410 -22.93 2.38 7.83
C LEU A 410 -22.10 1.14 8.16
N VAL A 411 -22.76 0.10 8.65
CA VAL A 411 -22.18 -1.23 8.86
C VAL A 411 -22.44 -2.06 7.61
N VAL A 412 -21.38 -2.34 6.86
CA VAL A 412 -21.44 -3.09 5.60
C VAL A 412 -21.30 -4.56 5.92
N ASN A 413 -22.42 -5.28 5.80
CA ASN A 413 -22.42 -6.73 6.00
C ASN A 413 -21.95 -7.41 4.71
N ASP A 414 -20.66 -7.68 4.60
CA ASP A 414 -20.10 -8.50 3.52
C ASP A 414 -20.34 -9.99 3.80
N ASN A 415 -21.60 -10.39 3.94
CA ASN A 415 -21.98 -11.81 3.95
C ASN A 415 -21.89 -12.36 2.52
N GLY A 416 -20.71 -12.28 1.91
CA GLY A 416 -20.36 -13.04 0.71
C GLY A 416 -20.15 -14.50 1.09
N ASN A 417 -21.21 -15.30 1.00
CA ASN A 417 -21.21 -16.75 0.81
C ASN A 417 -20.13 -17.57 1.56
N GLN A 418 -20.46 -18.07 2.76
CA GLN A 418 -20.02 -19.41 3.21
C GLN A 418 -21.04 -20.51 2.82
N GLN A 419 -21.87 -20.28 1.80
CA GLN A 419 -22.69 -21.31 1.19
C GLN A 419 -22.23 -21.48 -0.26
N GLY A 420 -21.97 -22.73 -0.63
CA GLY A 420 -21.44 -23.11 -1.95
C GLY A 420 -22.34 -22.68 -3.11
N PRO A 421 -21.86 -22.85 -4.35
CA PRO A 421 -22.45 -22.25 -5.53
C PRO A 421 -23.79 -22.90 -5.87
N GLN A 422 -24.91 -22.20 -5.61
CA GLN A 422 -26.20 -22.50 -6.24
C GLN A 422 -26.98 -21.21 -6.55
N LEU A 423 -26.97 -20.86 -7.85
CA LEU A 423 -27.99 -20.15 -8.67
C LEU A 423 -28.42 -18.72 -8.25
N ALA A 424 -28.65 -17.75 -9.16
CA ALA A 424 -29.10 -17.86 -10.54
C ALA A 424 -28.66 -16.66 -11.43
N SER A 425 -28.04 -16.99 -12.58
CA SER A 425 -28.26 -16.47 -13.94
C SER A 425 -28.77 -15.01 -14.16
N ASN A 426 -27.85 -14.14 -14.59
CA ASN A 426 -28.11 -13.07 -15.57
C ASN A 426 -27.23 -13.36 -16.81
N PRO A 427 -27.76 -13.49 -18.04
CA PRO A 427 -26.97 -13.95 -19.20
C PRO A 427 -26.12 -12.87 -19.89
N ASP A 428 -26.18 -11.60 -19.48
CA ASP A 428 -25.67 -10.49 -20.29
C ASP A 428 -24.37 -9.83 -19.78
N LEU A 429 -23.58 -10.52 -18.95
CA LEU A 429 -22.30 -9.98 -18.46
C LEU A 429 -21.15 -11.00 -18.57
N GLU A 430 -20.99 -11.61 -19.73
CA GLU A 430 -19.78 -12.38 -20.05
C GLU A 430 -18.87 -11.56 -20.94
N ASN A 431 -17.97 -10.78 -20.33
CA ASN A 431 -16.58 -10.53 -20.73
C ASN A 431 -15.98 -9.39 -19.88
N SER A 432 -15.58 -9.71 -18.65
CA SER A 432 -14.64 -8.89 -17.89
C SER A 432 -13.75 -9.82 -17.07
N ASP A 433 -12.54 -10.06 -17.57
CA ASP A 433 -11.45 -10.64 -16.79
C ASP A 433 -10.95 -9.54 -15.84
N GLY A 434 -11.65 -9.40 -14.72
CA GLY A 434 -11.44 -8.34 -13.76
C GLY A 434 -11.80 -8.82 -12.37
N THR A 435 -10.94 -8.52 -11.41
CA THR A 435 -11.24 -8.62 -9.98
C THR A 435 -12.38 -7.65 -9.67
N GLU A 436 -13.62 -8.03 -10.01
CA GLU A 436 -14.79 -7.19 -9.76
C GLU A 436 -14.89 -6.95 -8.27
N ILE A 437 -14.82 -5.67 -7.91
CA ILE A 437 -14.99 -5.19 -6.56
C ILE A 437 -16.41 -5.61 -6.16
N ILE A 438 -16.54 -6.61 -5.29
CA ILE A 438 -17.83 -6.97 -4.69
C ILE A 438 -18.17 -5.87 -3.67
N VAL A 439 -18.46 -4.67 -4.17
CA VAL A 439 -19.22 -3.69 -3.43
C VAL A 439 -20.65 -4.23 -3.45
N SER A 440 -21.25 -4.47 -2.29
CA SER A 440 -22.65 -4.92 -2.25
C SER A 440 -23.51 -4.00 -3.11
N SER A 441 -24.43 -4.57 -3.90
CA SER A 441 -25.34 -3.82 -4.77
C SER A 441 -26.10 -2.72 -4.01
N SER A 442 -26.36 -2.97 -2.72
CA SER A 442 -26.91 -1.99 -1.77
C SER A 442 -26.01 -0.77 -1.57
N LEU A 443 -24.69 -0.95 -1.40
CA LEU A 443 -23.75 0.16 -1.23
C LEU A 443 -23.53 0.91 -2.55
N GLN A 444 -23.49 0.22 -3.69
CA GLN A 444 -23.51 0.88 -5.00
C GLN A 444 -24.77 1.72 -5.20
N THR A 445 -25.95 1.20 -4.83
CA THR A 445 -27.20 1.97 -4.91
C THR A 445 -27.17 3.21 -4.01
N LEU A 446 -26.54 3.12 -2.83
CA LEU A 446 -26.36 4.27 -1.93
C LEU A 446 -25.43 5.35 -2.51
N LEU A 447 -24.41 4.94 -3.26
CA LEU A 447 -23.41 5.84 -3.84
C LEU A 447 -23.81 6.39 -5.22
N CYS A 448 -24.57 5.65 -6.03
CA CYS A 448 -24.97 6.01 -7.39
C CYS A 448 -26.26 6.84 -7.47
N ASP A 449 -26.97 7.05 -6.35
CA ASP A 449 -28.20 7.85 -6.37
C ASP A 449 -27.88 9.36 -6.35
N ASP A 450 -27.53 9.88 -7.54
CA ASP A 450 -27.31 11.29 -7.89
C ASP A 450 -28.49 12.23 -7.59
N GLN A 451 -29.57 11.75 -6.98
CA GLN A 451 -30.71 12.58 -6.57
C GLN A 451 -30.78 12.81 -5.05
N ARG A 452 -29.91 12.18 -4.24
CA ARG A 452 -29.99 12.25 -2.76
C ARG A 452 -28.95 13.13 -2.10
N PHE A 453 -27.73 13.11 -2.62
CA PHE A 453 -26.63 13.98 -2.18
C PHE A 453 -26.40 15.14 -3.15
N VAL A 454 -26.92 15.03 -4.37
CA VAL A 454 -26.70 15.96 -5.47
C VAL A 454 -28.01 16.72 -5.74
N LYS A 455 -27.88 18.06 -5.83
CA LYS A 455 -28.91 19.10 -6.08
C LYS A 455 -29.42 19.87 -4.86
N MET A 456 -28.54 20.58 -4.17
CA MET A 456 -28.78 21.96 -3.72
C MET A 456 -27.41 22.59 -3.44
N GLU A 457 -27.12 23.76 -4.02
CA GLU A 457 -25.81 24.43 -4.05
C GLU A 457 -25.26 24.90 -2.67
N ASP A 458 -25.89 24.52 -1.55
CA ASP A 458 -25.61 25.06 -0.21
C ASP A 458 -25.68 24.04 0.97
N ARG A 459 -25.58 22.72 0.73
CA ARG A 459 -25.62 21.75 1.86
C ARG A 459 -24.26 21.49 2.50
N VAL A 460 -24.25 21.46 3.83
CA VAL A 460 -23.13 20.98 4.66
C VAL A 460 -22.93 19.48 4.38
N SER A 461 -21.74 19.07 3.95
CA SER A 461 -21.39 17.65 3.72
C SER A 461 -21.60 16.82 5.00
N VAL A 462 -22.43 15.77 4.89
CA VAL A 462 -22.79 14.82 5.95
C VAL A 462 -21.59 13.91 6.22
N PRO A 463 -21.06 13.85 7.46
CA PRO A 463 -19.97 12.94 7.78
C PRO A 463 -20.40 11.47 7.66
N LEU A 464 -19.51 10.63 7.12
CA LEU A 464 -19.77 9.22 6.81
C LEU A 464 -18.72 8.31 7.46
N VAL A 465 -19.17 7.33 8.22
CA VAL A 465 -18.34 6.26 8.78
C VAL A 465 -18.75 4.94 8.12
N LEU A 466 -17.81 4.27 7.49
CA LEU A 466 -17.98 2.95 6.90
C LEU A 466 -17.29 1.92 7.78
N VAL A 467 -18.04 0.94 8.28
CA VAL A 467 -17.52 -0.19 9.06
C VAL A 467 -17.66 -1.44 8.20
N CYS A 468 -16.53 -2.08 7.88
CA CYS A 468 -16.52 -3.23 6.98
C CYS A 468 -15.32 -4.16 7.24
N SER A 469 -15.26 -5.29 6.53
CA SER A 469 -14.17 -6.24 6.65
C SER A 469 -12.82 -5.63 6.23
N ALA A 470 -11.71 -6.16 6.75
CA ALA A 470 -10.36 -5.68 6.42
C ALA A 470 -10.05 -5.68 4.91
N MET A 471 -10.59 -6.67 4.18
CA MET A 471 -10.41 -6.79 2.73
C MET A 471 -11.20 -5.72 1.98
N THR A 472 -12.39 -5.39 2.48
CA THR A 472 -13.30 -4.42 1.89
C THR A 472 -12.84 -2.98 2.13
N VAL A 473 -12.22 -2.69 3.28
CA VAL A 473 -11.71 -1.34 3.60
C VAL A 473 -10.80 -0.80 2.50
N GLN A 474 -9.85 -1.60 2.00
CA GLN A 474 -8.91 -1.13 0.99
C GLN A 474 -9.60 -0.90 -0.36
N SER A 475 -10.47 -1.82 -0.77
CA SER A 475 -11.26 -1.71 -2.00
C SER A 475 -12.17 -0.49 -1.99
N LEU A 476 -12.86 -0.21 -0.87
CA LEU A 476 -13.71 0.97 -0.74
C LEU A 476 -12.91 2.27 -0.76
N ARG A 477 -11.72 2.31 -0.13
CA ARG A 477 -10.85 3.50 -0.20
C ARG A 477 -10.46 3.83 -1.63
N THR A 478 -10.08 2.82 -2.41
CA THR A 478 -9.77 2.98 -3.83
C THR A 478 -11.01 3.45 -4.59
N HIS A 479 -12.15 2.79 -4.40
CA HIS A 479 -13.38 3.12 -5.11
C HIS A 479 -13.89 4.55 -4.81
N PHE A 480 -13.85 5.00 -3.55
CA PHE A 480 -14.16 6.39 -3.19
C PHE A 480 -13.18 7.37 -3.84
N SER A 481 -11.89 7.04 -3.88
CA SER A 481 -10.88 7.92 -4.47
C SER A 481 -11.03 8.07 -5.99
N GLU A 482 -11.38 6.97 -6.68
CA GLU A 482 -11.64 6.95 -8.13
C GLU A 482 -12.90 7.73 -8.53
N ASN A 483 -13.86 7.88 -7.61
CA ASN A 483 -15.15 8.53 -7.85
C ASN A 483 -15.29 9.87 -7.12
N ASP A 484 -14.18 10.57 -6.86
CA ASP A 484 -14.13 11.88 -6.19
C ASP A 484 -14.96 11.92 -4.88
N TYR A 485 -14.84 10.85 -4.12
CA TYR A 485 -15.55 10.59 -2.87
C TYR A 485 -17.08 10.71 -2.97
N PHE A 486 -17.67 10.56 -4.15
CA PHE A 486 -19.12 10.65 -4.37
C PHE A 486 -19.75 11.95 -3.83
N GLY A 487 -18.97 13.06 -3.84
CA GLY A 487 -19.39 14.35 -3.27
C GLY A 487 -19.30 14.47 -1.75
N PHE A 488 -18.80 13.44 -1.04
CA PHE A 488 -18.43 13.57 0.36
C PHE A 488 -17.10 14.30 0.51
N VAL A 489 -16.94 15.04 1.61
CA VAL A 489 -15.65 15.66 1.95
C VAL A 489 -14.71 14.58 2.48
N PRO A 490 -13.53 14.33 1.87
CA PRO A 490 -12.63 13.24 2.25
C PRO A 490 -12.25 13.21 3.73
N GLU A 491 -12.05 14.39 4.34
CA GLU A 491 -11.72 14.53 5.77
C GLU A 491 -12.87 14.13 6.70
N LYS A 492 -14.09 14.01 6.17
CA LYS A 492 -15.31 13.61 6.88
C LYS A 492 -15.74 12.17 6.56
N VAL A 493 -14.88 11.38 5.91
CA VAL A 493 -15.13 9.97 5.61
C VAL A 493 -14.14 9.07 6.37
N TRP A 494 -14.66 8.20 7.21
CA TRP A 494 -13.88 7.19 7.93
C TRP A 494 -14.14 5.80 7.37
N PHE A 495 -13.08 5.05 7.08
CA PHE A 495 -13.16 3.63 6.75
C PHE A 495 -12.52 2.85 7.90
N LEU A 496 -13.34 2.10 8.63
CA LEU A 496 -12.98 1.38 9.84
C LEU A 496 -13.13 -0.13 9.60
N GLU A 497 -12.11 -0.90 9.99
CA GLU A 497 -12.20 -2.36 10.04
C GLU A 497 -13.12 -2.76 11.20
N GLU A 498 -13.96 -3.77 10.99
CA GLU A 498 -14.79 -4.37 12.04
C GLU A 498 -14.01 -4.75 13.30
N GLU A 499 -14.62 -4.53 14.47
CA GLU A 499 -14.03 -4.93 15.75
C GLU A 499 -14.05 -6.46 15.85
N LYS A 500 -12.89 -7.03 16.18
CA LYS A 500 -12.70 -8.48 16.36
C LYS A 500 -12.30 -8.79 17.78
N LEU A 501 -12.81 -9.90 18.31
CA LEU A 501 -12.34 -10.45 19.58
C LEU A 501 -11.70 -11.81 19.38
N PRO A 502 -10.68 -12.15 20.18
CA PRO A 502 -10.13 -13.49 20.23
C PRO A 502 -11.18 -14.54 20.64
N VAL A 503 -11.17 -15.67 19.96
CA VAL A 503 -11.90 -16.88 20.37
C VAL A 503 -11.17 -17.47 21.58
N VAL A 504 -11.91 -17.91 22.60
CA VAL A 504 -11.31 -18.43 23.84
C VAL A 504 -11.78 -19.85 24.15
N SER A 505 -10.97 -20.63 24.85
CA SER A 505 -11.32 -21.99 25.27
C SER A 505 -12.50 -22.02 26.24
N ASN A 506 -13.35 -23.04 26.15
CA ASN A 506 -14.48 -23.25 27.07
C ASN A 506 -14.18 -24.27 28.19
N SER A 507 -12.90 -24.55 28.48
CA SER A 507 -12.46 -25.59 29.41
C SER A 507 -13.24 -25.60 30.74
N VAL A 508 -13.67 -26.80 31.13
CA VAL A 508 -14.46 -27.09 32.33
C VAL A 508 -13.55 -27.39 33.53
N GLU A 509 -12.29 -27.78 33.29
CA GLU A 509 -11.38 -28.30 34.33
C GLU A 509 -10.81 -27.21 35.26
N GLU A 510 -10.76 -25.96 34.79
CA GLU A 510 -10.41 -24.78 35.59
C GLU A 510 -11.47 -23.69 35.35
N GLU A 511 -12.60 -23.78 36.07
CA GLU A 511 -13.64 -22.74 36.05
C GLU A 511 -12.98 -21.36 36.19
N LYS A 512 -13.03 -20.53 35.11
CA LYS A 512 -12.50 -19.15 34.93
C LYS A 512 -11.23 -19.01 34.09
N LYS A 513 -10.53 -20.07 33.68
CA LYS A 513 -9.35 -19.93 32.80
C LYS A 513 -9.70 -20.15 31.34
N HIS A 514 -10.19 -19.09 30.71
CA HIS A 514 -10.39 -19.04 29.27
C HIS A 514 -9.09 -18.62 28.58
N LYS A 515 -8.51 -19.47 27.74
CA LYS A 515 -7.29 -19.18 26.97
C LYS A 515 -7.65 -18.77 25.55
N ILE A 516 -7.03 -17.70 25.05
CA ILE A 516 -7.10 -17.29 23.64
C ILE A 516 -6.62 -18.46 22.76
N LEU A 517 -7.42 -18.83 21.77
CA LEU A 517 -7.04 -19.83 20.79
C LEU A 517 -6.15 -19.21 19.70
N MET A 518 -5.16 -19.98 19.26
CA MET A 518 -4.27 -19.58 18.16
C MET A 518 -4.71 -20.30 16.89
N LYS A 519 -4.88 -19.58 15.78
CA LYS A 519 -5.18 -20.17 14.47
C LYS A 519 -3.94 -20.83 13.87
N SER A 520 -2.78 -20.23 14.11
CA SER A 520 -1.46 -20.76 13.78
C SER A 520 -0.45 -20.25 14.82
N PRO A 521 0.80 -20.73 14.85
CA PRO A 521 1.78 -20.28 15.83
C PRO A 521 2.02 -18.76 15.84
N TRP A 522 1.68 -18.07 14.75
CA TRP A 522 1.87 -16.63 14.57
C TRP A 522 0.57 -15.87 14.26
N GLU A 523 -0.60 -16.50 14.46
CA GLU A 523 -1.90 -15.89 14.19
C GLU A 523 -2.90 -16.23 15.30
N ILE A 524 -3.45 -15.20 15.94
CA ILE A 524 -4.54 -15.34 16.92
C ILE A 524 -5.82 -15.71 16.18
N LEU A 525 -6.60 -16.67 16.69
CA LEU A 525 -7.94 -16.94 16.18
C LEU A 525 -8.91 -15.87 16.71
N GLN A 526 -9.46 -15.06 15.81
CA GLN A 526 -10.33 -13.92 16.15
C GLN A 526 -11.47 -13.81 15.14
N LEU A 527 -12.63 -13.40 15.63
CA LEU A 527 -13.86 -13.26 14.85
C LEU A 527 -14.50 -11.88 15.09
N PRO A 528 -15.26 -11.35 14.11
CA PRO A 528 -16.02 -10.13 14.30
C PRO A 528 -16.97 -10.23 15.50
N VAL A 529 -17.05 -9.17 16.29
CA VAL A 529 -17.92 -9.10 17.47
C VAL A 529 -19.40 -8.91 17.08
N GLY A 530 -19.67 -8.51 15.84
CA GLY A 530 -21.02 -8.15 15.36
C GLY A 530 -21.31 -6.66 15.47
N SER A 531 -22.57 -6.28 15.22
CA SER A 531 -22.99 -4.87 15.03
C SER A 531 -22.75 -3.97 16.25
N GLY A 532 -22.74 -4.53 17.47
CA GLY A 532 -22.40 -3.80 18.69
C GLY A 532 -20.93 -3.36 18.77
N GLY A 533 -20.06 -3.93 17.94
CA GLY A 533 -18.65 -3.51 17.81
C GLY A 533 -18.49 -2.05 17.39
N VAL A 534 -19.50 -1.45 16.74
CA VAL A 534 -19.49 -0.05 16.29
C VAL A 534 -19.16 0.92 17.43
N PHE A 535 -19.66 0.69 18.65
CA PHE A 535 -19.39 1.56 19.79
C PHE A 535 -17.90 1.54 20.18
N SER A 536 -17.25 0.37 20.12
CA SER A 536 -15.81 0.25 20.37
C SER A 536 -14.99 0.96 19.29
N LEU A 537 -15.38 0.79 18.03
CA LEU A 537 -14.69 1.38 16.88
C LEU A 537 -14.76 2.89 16.88
N LEU A 538 -15.95 3.46 17.10
CA LEU A 538 -16.14 4.91 17.17
C LEU A 538 -15.31 5.52 18.30
N SER A 539 -15.30 4.87 19.48
CA SER A 539 -14.51 5.28 20.65
C SER A 539 -13.00 5.28 20.36
N SER A 540 -12.49 4.19 19.78
CA SER A 540 -11.05 4.01 19.51
C SER A 540 -10.50 4.99 18.47
N ASN A 541 -11.37 5.54 17.62
CA ASN A 541 -11.03 6.50 16.57
C ASN A 541 -11.41 7.96 16.93
N ASN A 542 -11.90 8.22 18.15
CA ASN A 542 -12.40 9.53 18.60
C ASN A 542 -13.46 10.14 17.66
N VAL A 543 -14.27 9.30 17.02
CA VAL A 543 -15.26 9.75 16.06
C VAL A 543 -16.36 10.59 16.74
N PRO A 544 -16.94 10.19 17.89
CA PRO A 544 -17.97 11.00 18.56
C PRO A 544 -17.50 12.40 18.94
N GLU A 545 -16.26 12.54 19.42
CA GLU A 545 -15.64 13.83 19.73
C GLU A 545 -15.49 14.69 18.48
N ASN A 546 -14.93 14.13 17.40
CA ASN A 546 -14.78 14.84 16.12
C ASN A 546 -16.15 15.29 15.56
N LEU A 547 -17.16 14.43 15.60
CA LEU A 547 -18.51 14.76 15.15
C LEU A 547 -19.14 15.86 16.00
N SER A 548 -18.90 15.85 17.31
CA SER A 548 -19.37 16.90 18.22
C SER A 548 -18.72 18.25 17.92
N GLU A 549 -17.41 18.27 17.63
CA GLU A 549 -16.69 19.48 17.18
C GLU A 549 -17.24 20.02 15.85
N MET A 550 -17.74 19.14 14.99
CA MET A 550 -18.39 19.49 13.73
C MET A 550 -19.85 19.95 13.90
N GLY A 551 -20.38 19.96 15.12
CA GLY A 551 -21.74 20.41 15.43
C GLY A 551 -22.84 19.39 15.13
N VAL A 552 -22.47 18.11 14.95
CA VAL A 552 -23.41 16.99 14.79
C VAL A 552 -24.14 16.73 16.11
N GLU A 553 -25.45 16.51 16.03
CA GLU A 553 -26.32 16.23 17.17
C GLU A 553 -26.85 14.79 17.17
N TYR A 554 -26.90 14.16 15.98
CA TYR A 554 -27.42 12.81 15.79
C TYR A 554 -26.48 11.96 14.93
N ILE A 555 -26.36 10.69 15.29
CA ILE A 555 -25.60 9.69 14.53
C ILE A 555 -26.57 8.57 14.16
N GLU A 556 -26.82 8.41 12.87
CA GLU A 556 -27.55 7.28 12.34
C GLU A 556 -26.60 6.10 12.17
N VAL A 557 -26.96 4.94 12.71
CA VAL A 557 -26.20 3.70 12.60
C VAL A 557 -27.10 2.66 11.94
N CYS A 558 -26.77 2.27 10.71
CA CYS A 558 -27.61 1.39 9.90
C CYS A 558 -26.80 0.32 9.17
N SER A 559 -27.46 -0.76 8.76
CA SER A 559 -26.87 -1.79 7.91
C SER A 559 -27.27 -1.64 6.44
N THR A 560 -26.52 -2.28 5.54
CA THR A 560 -26.76 -2.23 4.09
C THR A 560 -27.99 -3.02 3.66
N ASN A 561 -29.18 -2.42 3.74
CA ASN A 561 -30.44 -3.03 3.31
C ASN A 561 -30.93 -2.48 1.97
N PRO A 562 -31.52 -3.31 1.08
CA PRO A 562 -32.02 -2.90 -0.24
C PRO A 562 -33.24 -1.95 -0.23
N GLY A 563 -33.63 -1.40 0.92
CA GLY A 563 -34.71 -0.41 1.07
C GLY A 563 -34.30 0.87 1.82
N HIS A 564 -33.07 0.96 2.31
CA HIS A 564 -32.57 2.10 3.10
C HIS A 564 -31.49 2.80 2.28
N VAL A 565 -31.83 3.96 1.71
CA VAL A 565 -30.91 4.68 0.84
C VAL A 565 -30.87 6.14 1.30
N GLY A 566 -29.83 6.49 2.05
CA GLY A 566 -29.64 7.81 2.68
C GLY A 566 -30.15 7.90 4.14
N VAL A 567 -29.95 9.07 4.76
CA VAL A 567 -30.39 9.35 6.15
C VAL A 567 -31.90 9.20 6.28
N ASN A 568 -32.36 8.47 7.28
CA ASN A 568 -33.79 8.31 7.59
C ASN A 568 -34.38 9.60 8.19
N SER A 569 -34.73 10.54 7.31
CA SER A 569 -35.28 11.85 7.69
C SER A 569 -36.56 11.75 8.53
N LEU A 570 -37.41 10.75 8.28
CA LEU A 570 -38.65 10.58 9.05
C LEU A 570 -38.34 10.13 10.49
N LEU A 571 -37.44 9.16 10.66
CA LEU A 571 -37.00 8.69 11.98
C LEU A 571 -36.29 9.78 12.74
N LEU A 572 -35.43 10.53 12.06
CA LEU A 572 -34.71 11.65 12.65
C LEU A 572 -35.67 12.72 13.17
N GLY A 573 -36.67 13.09 12.36
CA GLY A 573 -37.71 14.04 12.75
C GLY A 573 -38.53 13.57 13.94
N PHE A 574 -38.83 12.27 14.02
CA PHE A 574 -39.53 11.66 15.14
C PHE A 574 -38.69 11.69 16.42
N VAL A 575 -37.43 11.26 16.36
CA VAL A 575 -36.47 11.30 17.48
C VAL A 575 -36.32 12.72 18.02
N ASN A 576 -36.13 13.69 17.13
CA ASN A 576 -35.97 15.08 17.53
C ASN A 576 -37.25 15.67 18.14
N SER A 577 -38.43 15.33 17.60
CA SER A 577 -39.71 15.81 18.14
C SER A 577 -40.03 15.24 19.50
N TRP A 578 -39.64 13.99 19.75
CA TRP A 578 -39.84 13.33 21.04
C TRP A 578 -38.70 13.57 22.05
N LYS A 579 -37.63 14.29 21.64
CA LYS A 579 -36.42 14.52 22.46
C LYS A 579 -35.81 13.22 22.98
N SER A 580 -35.87 12.18 22.15
CA SER A 580 -35.34 10.85 22.40
C SER A 580 -33.82 10.84 22.23
N ASP A 581 -33.17 9.95 22.96
CA ASP A 581 -31.74 9.65 22.81
C ASP A 581 -31.50 8.45 21.90
N ILE A 582 -32.49 7.57 21.73
CA ILE A 582 -32.51 6.49 20.73
C ILE A 582 -33.82 6.53 19.94
N GLY A 583 -33.72 6.47 18.61
CA GLY A 583 -34.77 6.04 17.71
C GLY A 583 -34.41 4.73 17.02
N ILE A 584 -35.39 3.86 16.80
CA ILE A 584 -35.19 2.60 16.08
C ILE A 584 -36.29 2.42 15.05
N GLN A 585 -35.94 2.05 13.84
CA GLN A 585 -36.88 1.55 12.85
C GLN A 585 -36.92 0.03 12.86
N ILE A 586 -38.13 -0.53 12.88
CA ILE A 586 -38.39 -1.98 12.90
C ILE A 586 -39.45 -2.33 11.85
N PHE A 587 -39.35 -3.53 11.24
CA PHE A 587 -40.32 -4.02 10.28
C PHE A 587 -41.24 -5.06 10.92
N LYS A 588 -42.55 -4.88 10.77
CA LYS A 588 -43.56 -5.79 11.34
C LYS A 588 -43.54 -7.12 10.57
N GLY A 589 -43.27 -8.22 11.27
CA GLY A 589 -43.25 -9.56 10.68
C GLY A 589 -41.90 -10.04 10.11
N GLY A 590 -40.83 -9.23 10.25
CA GLY A 590 -39.48 -9.63 9.84
C GLY A 590 -38.93 -10.82 10.63
N LYS A 591 -38.28 -11.77 9.93
CA LYS A 591 -37.70 -12.97 10.55
C LYS A 591 -36.25 -12.78 11.05
N ASP A 592 -35.52 -11.77 10.57
CA ASP A 592 -34.11 -11.54 10.92
C ASP A 592 -33.82 -10.08 11.27
N TYR A 593 -34.08 -9.71 12.54
CA TYR A 593 -33.78 -8.37 13.07
C TYR A 593 -32.28 -8.12 13.35
N GLU A 594 -31.43 -9.16 13.29
CA GLU A 594 -30.00 -9.03 13.62
C GLU A 594 -29.15 -8.49 12.46
N GLU A 595 -29.54 -8.75 11.21
CA GLU A 595 -28.78 -8.33 10.02
C GLU A 595 -29.27 -6.98 9.46
N SER A 596 -30.53 -6.64 9.70
CA SER A 596 -31.20 -5.44 9.22
C SER A 596 -31.54 -4.53 10.40
N PHE A 597 -30.87 -3.38 10.50
CA PHE A 597 -31.15 -2.39 11.55
C PHE A 597 -30.94 -0.96 11.07
N ASP A 598 -31.70 -0.04 11.67
CA ASP A 598 -31.58 1.41 11.49
C ASP A 598 -31.89 2.09 12.83
N PHE A 599 -30.84 2.69 13.40
CA PHE A 599 -30.87 3.36 14.69
C PHE A 599 -30.43 4.80 14.55
N ILE A 600 -31.06 5.72 15.27
CA ILE A 600 -30.57 7.08 15.46
C ILE A 600 -30.23 7.29 16.92
N PHE A 601 -28.98 7.68 17.18
CA PHE A 601 -28.50 8.00 18.52
C PHE A 601 -28.26 9.51 18.65
N SER A 602 -28.59 10.08 19.81
CA SER A 602 -28.08 11.40 20.16
C SER A 602 -26.56 11.31 20.39
N THR A 603 -25.81 12.36 20.02
CA THR A 603 -24.35 12.40 20.25
C THR A 603 -23.98 12.29 21.73
N ASN A 604 -24.82 12.82 22.62
CA ASN A 604 -24.67 12.68 24.07
C ASN A 604 -24.72 11.21 24.51
N LEU A 605 -25.73 10.47 24.06
CA LEU A 605 -25.86 9.06 24.40
C LEU A 605 -24.75 8.23 23.74
N MET A 606 -24.42 8.49 22.47
CA MET A 606 -23.31 7.83 21.79
C MET A 606 -21.99 8.03 22.56
N THR A 607 -21.71 9.26 23.00
CA THR A 607 -20.52 9.58 23.82
C THR A 607 -20.55 8.86 25.17
N MET A 608 -21.72 8.70 25.78
CA MET A 608 -21.87 7.91 27.02
C MET A 608 -21.59 6.43 26.78
N LEU A 609 -22.20 5.82 25.75
CA LEU A 609 -22.06 4.41 25.39
C LEU A 609 -20.60 4.05 25.05
N THR A 610 -19.93 4.91 24.28
CA THR A 610 -18.52 4.73 23.89
C THR A 610 -17.54 4.82 25.07
N LYS A 611 -17.91 5.52 26.15
CA LYS A 611 -17.13 5.59 27.41
C LYS A 611 -17.47 4.43 28.35
N GLN A 612 -18.73 4.04 28.42
CA GLN A 612 -19.28 3.02 29.32
C GLN A 612 -19.61 1.72 28.59
N ILE A 613 -18.61 1.19 27.87
CA ILE A 613 -18.76 -0.02 27.05
C ILE A 613 -19.07 -1.27 27.89
N ASP A 614 -18.80 -1.22 29.21
CA ASP A 614 -19.24 -2.20 30.23
C ASP A 614 -20.75 -2.34 30.34
N LYS A 615 -21.51 -1.35 29.89
CA LYS A 615 -22.99 -1.42 29.86
C LYS A 615 -23.51 -2.21 28.67
N LEU A 616 -22.68 -2.48 27.66
CA LEU A 616 -23.07 -3.34 26.55
C LEU A 616 -23.03 -4.80 27.00
N GLN A 617 -24.08 -5.54 26.66
CA GLN A 617 -24.11 -6.96 26.96
C GLN A 617 -23.41 -7.74 25.85
N PHE A 618 -22.39 -8.52 26.24
CA PHE A 618 -21.79 -9.54 25.39
C PHE A 618 -22.47 -10.88 25.64
N TYR A 619 -22.54 -11.70 24.61
CA TYR A 619 -22.92 -13.10 24.72
C TYR A 619 -21.77 -13.98 24.26
N ALA A 620 -21.64 -15.13 24.93
CA ALA A 620 -20.69 -16.17 24.58
C ALA A 620 -21.46 -17.33 23.94
N THR A 621 -21.06 -17.72 22.72
CA THR A 621 -21.67 -18.84 21.98
C THR A 621 -20.69 -20.01 21.96
N PRO A 622 -21.03 -21.17 22.55
CA PRO A 622 -20.21 -22.37 22.46
C PRO A 622 -20.09 -22.83 21.00
N LYS A 623 -18.86 -22.93 20.50
CA LYS A 623 -18.55 -23.34 19.11
C LYS A 623 -17.35 -24.27 19.06
N GLN A 624 -17.29 -25.03 17.97
CA GLN A 624 -16.20 -25.93 17.66
C GLN A 624 -15.20 -25.20 16.78
N ASN A 625 -13.99 -24.98 17.29
CA ASN A 625 -12.93 -24.28 16.57
C ASN A 625 -11.63 -25.09 16.61
N SER A 626 -11.12 -25.44 15.43
CA SER A 626 -9.77 -25.96 15.27
C SER A 626 -8.75 -24.87 15.60
N HIS A 627 -7.69 -25.24 16.29
CA HIS A 627 -6.67 -24.30 16.73
C HIS A 627 -5.32 -25.02 16.90
N VAL A 628 -4.27 -24.25 17.15
CA VAL A 628 -2.96 -24.76 17.53
C VAL A 628 -2.64 -24.43 18.98
N GLU A 629 -1.96 -25.33 19.66
CA GLU A 629 -1.44 -25.07 21.01
C GLU A 629 0.01 -25.53 21.15
N MET A 630 0.70 -24.94 22.12
CA MET A 630 2.07 -25.32 22.44
C MET A 630 2.05 -26.47 23.45
N ALA A 631 2.38 -27.67 23.00
CA ALA A 631 2.58 -28.83 23.85
C ALA A 631 4.09 -29.07 24.05
N GLY A 632 4.60 -28.66 25.22
CA GLY A 632 6.03 -28.74 25.52
C GLY A 632 6.86 -27.72 24.73
N LYS A 633 7.48 -28.14 23.62
CA LYS A 633 8.29 -27.28 22.72
C LYS A 633 7.84 -27.34 21.26
N GLU A 634 6.74 -28.02 20.98
CA GLU A 634 6.21 -28.20 19.63
C GLU A 634 4.76 -27.67 19.56
N TRP A 635 4.42 -27.16 18.39
CA TRP A 635 3.05 -26.74 18.09
C TRP A 635 2.25 -27.93 17.59
N VAL A 636 1.08 -28.15 18.18
CA VAL A 636 0.20 -29.28 17.85
C VAL A 636 -1.15 -28.74 17.39
N ASP A 637 -1.66 -29.29 16.30
CA ASP A 637 -3.00 -29.01 15.80
C ASP A 637 -4.04 -29.75 16.66
N VAL A 638 -5.04 -29.00 17.14
CA VAL A 638 -6.14 -29.52 17.94
C VAL A 638 -7.42 -29.41 17.13
N THR A 639 -8.00 -30.57 16.79
CA THR A 639 -9.30 -30.67 16.14
C THR A 639 -10.31 -31.28 17.13
N PRO A 640 -11.14 -30.45 17.78
CA PRO A 640 -12.10 -30.90 18.79
C PRO A 640 -13.26 -31.68 18.16
N SER A 641 -13.88 -32.60 18.92
CA SER A 641 -15.08 -33.37 18.51
C SER A 641 -16.41 -32.79 19.01
N SER A 642 -16.34 -31.79 19.89
CA SER A 642 -17.48 -31.06 20.48
C SER A 642 -17.12 -29.58 20.63
N PRO A 643 -18.07 -28.69 20.94
CA PRO A 643 -17.75 -27.29 21.21
C PRO A 643 -16.68 -27.16 22.30
N ASN A 644 -15.54 -26.57 21.95
CA ASN A 644 -14.35 -26.42 22.79
C ASN A 644 -14.00 -24.95 23.08
N SER A 645 -14.83 -24.03 22.58
CA SER A 645 -14.52 -22.60 22.59
C SER A 645 -15.78 -21.74 22.74
N TYR A 646 -15.57 -20.48 23.12
CA TYR A 646 -16.56 -19.43 23.10
C TYR A 646 -16.21 -18.41 22.03
N GLU A 647 -17.20 -18.13 21.18
CA GLU A 647 -17.20 -16.97 20.28
C GLU A 647 -18.00 -15.86 20.95
N PHE A 648 -17.41 -14.67 21.00
CA PHE A 648 -18.04 -13.50 21.63
C PHE A 648 -18.79 -12.68 20.59
N GLY A 649 -20.03 -12.33 20.92
CA GLY A 649 -20.83 -11.43 20.12
C GLY A 649 -21.42 -10.29 20.95
N CYS A 650 -21.69 -9.18 20.29
CA CYS A 650 -22.42 -8.03 20.81
C CYS A 650 -23.31 -7.47 19.70
N SER A 651 -24.59 -7.35 20.01
CA SER A 651 -25.58 -6.77 19.10
C SER A 651 -25.74 -5.28 19.36
N ILE A 652 -26.00 -4.47 18.32
CA ILE A 652 -26.31 -3.04 18.47
C ILE A 652 -27.49 -2.79 19.41
N TYR A 653 -28.44 -3.72 19.45
CA TYR A 653 -29.59 -3.72 20.35
C TYR A 653 -29.20 -3.73 21.84
N SER A 654 -27.96 -4.10 22.19
CA SER A 654 -27.43 -4.01 23.56
C SER A 654 -27.47 -2.59 24.13
N ALA A 655 -27.41 -1.57 23.28
CA ALA A 655 -27.52 -0.16 23.68
C ALA A 655 -28.86 0.17 24.36
N LEU A 656 -29.92 -0.57 24.06
CA LEU A 656 -31.25 -0.37 24.65
C LEU A 656 -31.28 -0.59 26.17
N LYS A 657 -30.35 -1.39 26.71
CA LYS A 657 -30.23 -1.59 28.15
C LYS A 657 -29.72 -0.36 28.88
N ALA A 658 -28.92 0.45 28.21
CA ALA A 658 -28.33 1.66 28.76
C ALA A 658 -29.22 2.90 28.62
N CYS A 659 -30.30 2.81 27.82
CA CYS A 659 -31.21 3.93 27.54
C CYS A 659 -32.47 3.88 28.43
N PRO A 660 -32.83 4.98 29.12
CA PRO A 660 -34.12 5.11 29.78
C PRO A 660 -35.29 4.94 28.81
N SER A 661 -36.38 4.29 29.21
CA SER A 661 -37.52 4.04 28.32
C SER A 661 -38.22 5.32 27.83
N ASN A 662 -38.23 6.38 28.64
CA ASN A 662 -38.74 7.71 28.26
C ASN A 662 -37.81 8.49 27.30
N LYS A 663 -36.70 7.90 26.90
CA LYS A 663 -35.73 8.45 25.93
C LYS A 663 -35.59 7.56 24.69
N LEU A 664 -36.49 6.60 24.55
CA LEU A 664 -36.56 5.67 23.43
C LEU A 664 -37.83 5.92 22.63
N CYS A 665 -37.71 5.99 21.30
CA CYS A 665 -38.85 5.93 20.40
C CYS A 665 -38.67 4.82 19.35
N ILE A 666 -39.77 4.17 19.00
CA ILE A 666 -39.80 3.04 18.06
C ILE A 666 -40.69 3.41 16.88
N MET A 667 -40.15 3.31 15.68
CA MET A 667 -40.89 3.44 14.43
C MET A 667 -41.13 2.05 13.85
N GLU A 668 -42.39 1.67 13.72
CA GLU A 668 -42.79 0.38 13.18
C GLU A 668 -43.31 0.54 11.75
N VAL A 669 -42.66 -0.14 10.82
CA VAL A 669 -43.02 -0.16 9.41
C VAL A 669 -43.91 -1.36 9.16
N THR A 670 -45.10 -1.11 8.59
CA THR A 670 -46.08 -2.12 8.20
C THR A 670 -46.17 -2.20 6.68
N GLU A 671 -46.38 -3.42 6.16
CA GLU A 671 -46.66 -3.66 4.72
C GLU A 671 -47.89 -2.88 4.22
#